data_AF-A0A736Q318-F1
#
_entry.id   AF-A0A736Q318-F1
#
_cell.length_a   1.000
_cell.length_b   1.000
_cell.length_c   1.000
_cell.angle_alpha   90.00
_cell.angle_beta   90.00
_cell.angle_gamma   90.00
#
_symmetry.space_group_name_H-M   'P 1'
#
loop_
_entity.id
_entity.type
_entity.pdbx_description
1 polymer ?
#
loop_
_entity_poly.entity_id
_entity_poly.type
_entity_poly.pdbx_seq_one_letter_code
_entity_poly.pdbx_strand_id
1 'polypeptide(L)'
;MRFPNQRLAQLFAMLQNETLPQDELAQRLSVSTRTVRADIAALNMLLTPHGAQFTLSRGNGYQLKIDDPARYQSLQTQQSPTLARGPRTSQERIHYLLARFLTSAFSLKLEDLADEWFVSRATLQNDMADVREHLLRYHLTLETRPRHGMKLFGGEMAIRACLTDLLWTLVQQEPSHPLIVSTTLNTEVSQRLQSLLPDIFSHCQIRLTDEGELFLRLYCAVAVRRIREGYPLSECVAEEVDEKVRHAAHEIAELLQQLADKPLSEPEVSWLKVHIAARQVQEIAPSAINADDEEALVHYILNFINTQYNYNLLNDKQLHADLLTHIKTMITRVRYQIMIPNPLLENIKQHYPMAWDMTLAAISSWGKYTPYTISENEIGFLVLHIGVGLERSYNIGYQRQPQVLLVCDAGNAMVRMIEAVLARKYPQIEIARTLTLRDYEARDSMVEDFVISTARIGEKDKPVIMIAPFPTDYQLEQIGKLVLVDRTRPWMLDKYFDASHFRIVEGEINQQTLFKTLCDQLHEEGFVDAAFLDSVIEREAIVSTLLGDGIALPHALGLLAKKTVVYTVLAPQGIAWGDETAHVIFLLAISKSEYEEAMAIYDIFVTFLRERAMTRLCACQNFTQFKTVAMECVSRF
;
A
#
# COMPACT_ATOMS: atom_id res chain seq x y z
N MET A 1 22.84 6.80 35.72
CA MET A 1 22.57 7.72 36.85
C MET A 1 21.07 7.96 36.94
N ARG A 2 20.46 7.95 38.12
CA ARG A 2 19.06 8.35 38.30
C ARG A 2 18.99 9.83 38.66
N PHE A 3 18.25 10.62 37.88
CA PHE A 3 18.03 12.03 38.18
C PHE A 3 16.82 12.20 39.10
N PRO A 4 16.90 13.06 40.14
CA PRO A 4 15.78 13.31 41.06
C PRO A 4 14.54 13.91 40.41
N ASN A 5 14.69 14.56 39.25
CA ASN A 5 13.59 15.13 38.46
C ASN A 5 14.01 15.31 36.99
N GLN A 6 13.01 15.51 36.13
CA GLN A 6 13.19 15.65 34.67
C GLN A 6 14.02 16.89 34.29
N ARG A 7 13.93 17.97 35.06
CA ARG A 7 14.65 19.22 34.77
C ARG A 7 16.16 19.04 34.90
N LEU A 8 16.62 18.28 35.88
CA LEU A 8 18.04 17.92 36.02
C LEU A 8 18.51 17.02 34.87
N ALA A 9 17.69 16.08 34.41
CA ALA A 9 18.04 15.25 33.25
C ALA A 9 18.15 16.06 31.95
N GLN A 10 17.24 17.02 31.73
CA GLN A 10 17.29 17.94 30.59
C GLN A 10 18.52 18.84 30.65
N LEU A 11 18.80 19.43 31.82
CA LEU A 11 19.95 20.29 32.04
C LEU A 11 21.27 19.54 31.82
N PHE A 12 21.37 18.28 32.27
CA PHE A 12 22.52 17.41 32.00
C PHE A 12 22.73 17.18 30.50
N ALA A 13 21.66 16.82 29.77
CA ALA A 13 21.74 16.52 28.35
C ALA A 13 22.12 17.75 27.50
N MET A 14 21.59 18.93 27.82
CA MET A 14 21.94 20.17 27.13
C MET A 14 23.43 20.50 27.29
N LEU A 15 23.93 20.43 28.53
CA LEU A 15 25.30 20.84 28.85
C LEU A 15 26.37 19.77 28.57
N GLN A 16 25.98 18.55 28.19
CA GLN A 16 26.92 17.53 27.71
C GLN A 16 27.51 17.87 26.34
N ASN A 17 26.75 18.55 25.49
CA ASN A 17 27.10 18.77 24.09
C ASN A 17 27.54 20.22 23.80
N GLU A 18 27.10 21.18 24.62
CA GLU A 18 27.36 22.60 24.40
C GLU A 18 27.55 23.36 25.72
N THR A 19 28.36 24.43 25.66
CA THR A 19 28.52 25.39 26.76
C THR A 19 27.46 26.47 26.62
N LEU A 20 26.61 26.64 27.63
CA LEU A 20 25.46 27.54 27.54
C LEU A 20 25.44 28.62 28.64
N PRO A 21 25.12 29.88 28.29
CA PRO A 21 24.89 30.95 29.26
C PRO A 21 23.75 30.62 30.23
N GLN A 22 23.83 31.17 31.45
CA GLN A 22 22.81 30.96 32.48
C GLN A 22 21.42 31.47 32.05
N ASP A 23 21.37 32.57 31.30
CA ASP A 23 20.11 33.18 30.83
C ASP A 23 19.45 32.33 29.73
N GLU A 24 20.24 31.73 28.84
CA GLU A 24 19.76 30.82 27.80
C GLU A 24 19.16 29.54 28.41
N LEU A 25 19.81 28.98 29.44
CA LEU A 25 19.29 27.83 30.18
C LEU A 25 17.98 28.16 30.91
N ALA A 26 17.87 29.37 31.47
CA ALA A 26 16.65 29.83 32.12
C ALA A 26 15.49 29.97 31.12
N GLN A 27 15.77 30.49 29.92
CA GLN A 27 14.79 30.61 28.84
C GLN A 27 14.34 29.24 28.33
N ARG A 28 15.27 28.33 28.01
CA ARG A 28 14.95 26.99 27.47
C ARG A 28 14.18 26.12 28.44
N LEU A 29 14.45 26.24 29.74
CA LEU A 29 13.78 25.47 30.78
C LEU A 29 12.55 26.20 31.37
N SER A 30 12.24 27.41 30.89
CA SER A 30 11.13 28.25 31.39
C SER A 30 11.18 28.45 32.92
N VAL A 31 12.37 28.71 33.46
CA VAL A 31 12.60 28.92 34.90
C VAL A 31 13.45 30.15 35.17
N SER A 32 13.49 30.61 36.42
CA SER A 32 14.39 31.70 36.81
C SER A 32 15.86 31.27 36.76
N THR A 33 16.76 32.22 36.50
CA THR A 33 18.22 32.03 36.58
C THR A 33 18.66 31.52 37.97
N ARG A 34 17.93 31.88 39.03
CA ARG A 34 18.12 31.35 40.39
C ARG A 34 17.84 29.83 40.46
N THR A 35 16.82 29.37 39.75
CA THR A 35 16.47 27.93 39.66
C THR A 35 17.54 27.16 38.90
N VAL A 36 18.06 27.72 37.79
CA VAL A 36 19.18 27.11 37.04
C VAL A 36 20.40 26.90 37.95
N ARG A 37 20.76 27.87 38.80
CA ARG A 37 21.88 27.70 39.75
C ARG A 37 21.64 26.58 40.76
N ALA A 38 20.41 26.50 41.29
CA ALA A 38 20.05 25.44 42.24
C ALA A 38 20.09 24.06 41.57
N ASP A 39 19.62 23.97 40.32
CA ASP A 39 19.64 22.74 39.54
C ASP A 39 21.09 22.33 39.21
N ILE A 40 21.95 23.24 38.75
CA ILE A 40 23.38 22.96 38.52
C ILE A 40 24.06 22.47 39.81
N ALA A 41 23.76 23.07 40.96
CA ALA A 41 24.31 22.63 42.23
C ALA A 41 23.85 21.20 42.58
N ALA A 42 22.56 20.90 42.42
CA ALA A 42 22.03 19.56 42.63
C ALA A 42 22.64 18.53 41.65
N LEU A 43 22.90 18.95 40.42
CA LEU A 43 23.47 18.12 39.37
C LEU A 43 24.97 17.85 39.63
N ASN A 44 25.71 18.85 40.12
CA ASN A 44 27.09 18.68 40.57
C ASN A 44 27.20 17.73 41.77
N MET A 45 26.25 17.76 42.70
CA MET A 45 26.19 16.78 43.81
C MET A 45 26.08 15.35 43.30
N LEU A 46 25.39 15.14 42.17
CA LEU A 46 25.26 13.83 41.54
C LEU A 46 26.51 13.44 40.76
N LEU A 47 27.15 14.38 40.04
CA LEU A 47 28.27 14.09 39.14
C LEU A 47 29.64 14.02 39.83
N THR A 48 29.82 14.73 40.94
CA THR A 48 31.11 14.78 41.67
C THR A 48 31.61 13.38 42.08
N PRO A 49 30.77 12.46 42.60
CA PRO A 49 31.16 11.06 42.86
C PRO A 49 31.68 10.30 41.62
N HIS A 50 31.25 10.71 40.43
CA HIS A 50 31.62 10.13 39.14
C HIS A 50 32.75 10.89 38.42
N GLY A 51 33.42 11.83 39.11
CA GLY A 51 34.59 12.52 38.57
C GLY A 51 34.29 13.62 37.56
N ALA A 52 33.07 14.17 37.54
CA ALA A 52 32.69 15.26 36.66
C ALA A 52 31.85 16.34 37.38
N GLN A 53 31.84 17.55 36.84
CA GLN A 53 31.04 18.67 37.36
C GLN A 53 30.85 19.74 36.30
N PHE A 54 29.77 20.52 36.41
CA PHE A 54 29.57 21.74 35.62
C PHE A 54 30.21 22.93 36.32
N THR A 55 31.04 23.65 35.57
CA THR A 55 31.74 24.86 36.02
C THR A 55 31.29 26.07 35.21
N LEU A 56 31.21 27.23 35.85
CA LEU A 56 30.86 28.48 35.16
C LEU A 56 32.11 29.10 34.54
N SER A 57 32.16 29.12 33.21
CA SER A 57 33.19 29.83 32.43
C SER A 57 32.75 31.27 32.20
N ARG A 58 33.60 32.23 32.59
CA ARG A 58 33.31 33.67 32.46
C ARG A 58 33.10 34.02 30.98
N GLY A 59 31.94 34.58 30.65
CA GLY A 59 31.56 34.99 29.30
C GLY A 59 30.84 33.93 28.47
N ASN A 60 31.05 32.64 28.76
CA ASN A 60 30.52 31.54 27.93
C ASN A 60 29.42 30.71 28.61
N GLY A 61 29.33 30.74 29.95
CA GLY A 61 28.29 30.02 30.70
C GLY A 61 28.76 28.70 31.31
N TYR A 62 27.84 27.76 31.55
CA TYR A 62 28.16 26.49 32.20
C TYR A 62 28.76 25.50 31.21
N GLN A 63 29.87 24.86 31.58
CA GLN A 63 30.57 23.84 30.80
C GLN A 63 30.88 22.61 31.64
N LEU A 64 30.86 21.44 31.02
CA LEU A 64 31.25 20.19 31.67
C LEU A 64 32.77 20.14 31.86
N LYS A 65 33.20 19.93 33.10
CA LYS A 65 34.58 19.64 33.47
C LYS A 65 34.68 18.20 33.97
N ILE A 66 35.57 17.43 33.36
CA ILE A 66 35.85 16.04 33.75
C ILE A 66 37.17 16.04 34.51
N ASP A 67 37.11 15.73 35.80
CA ASP A 67 38.28 15.66 36.68
C ASP A 67 38.89 14.24 36.72
N ASP A 68 38.07 13.19 36.53
CA ASP A 68 38.51 11.78 36.41
C ASP A 68 37.84 11.10 35.19
N PRO A 69 38.54 11.00 34.04
CA PRO A 69 38.00 10.41 32.82
C PRO A 69 37.59 8.93 32.96
N ALA A 70 38.29 8.14 33.77
CA ALA A 70 38.00 6.71 33.91
C ALA A 70 36.70 6.47 34.67
N ARG A 71 36.45 7.24 35.74
CA ARG A 71 35.17 7.20 36.47
C ARG A 71 34.01 7.74 35.64
N TYR A 72 34.23 8.81 34.88
CA TYR A 72 33.18 9.37 34.03
C TYR A 72 32.81 8.44 32.87
N GLN A 73 33.78 7.73 32.29
CA GLN A 73 33.51 6.76 31.23
C GLN A 73 32.65 5.59 31.74
N SER A 74 32.86 5.11 32.98
CA SER A 74 32.02 4.07 33.60
C SER A 74 30.54 4.48 33.75
N LEU A 75 30.26 5.78 33.90
CA LEU A 75 28.90 6.33 33.93
C LEU A 75 28.24 6.33 32.54
N GLN A 76 29.02 6.47 31.47
CA GLN A 76 28.53 6.42 30.08
C GLN A 76 28.25 4.99 29.63
N THR A 77 29.10 4.02 29.98
CA THR A 77 28.90 2.61 29.59
C THR A 77 27.73 1.93 30.32
N GLN A 78 27.35 2.41 31.51
CA GLN A 78 26.16 1.95 32.23
C GLN A 78 24.84 2.61 31.76
N GLN A 79 24.90 3.56 30.83
CA GLN A 79 23.72 4.19 30.24
C GLN A 79 23.55 3.70 28.81
N SER A 80 22.77 2.63 28.62
CA SER A 80 22.12 2.41 27.31
C SER A 80 21.28 3.66 26.99
N PRO A 81 21.49 4.38 25.87
CA PRO A 81 20.93 5.72 25.66
C PRO A 81 19.40 5.79 25.52
N THR A 82 18.71 4.66 25.43
CA THR A 82 17.31 4.62 24.98
C THR A 82 16.30 4.07 26.01
N LEU A 83 16.71 3.15 26.89
CA LEU A 83 15.79 2.54 27.88
C LEU A 83 15.29 3.49 28.98
N ALA A 84 15.97 4.63 29.20
CA ALA A 84 15.62 5.59 30.26
C ALA A 84 14.76 6.77 29.79
N ARG A 85 14.47 6.88 28.48
CA ARG A 85 13.58 7.89 27.92
C ARG A 85 12.25 7.21 27.62
N GLY A 86 11.29 7.26 28.56
CA GLY A 86 9.94 6.73 28.31
C GLY A 86 9.30 7.29 27.02
N PRO A 87 8.23 6.67 26.53
CA PRO A 87 7.59 7.03 25.26
C PRO A 87 7.14 8.50 25.24
N ARG A 88 7.46 9.23 24.16
CA ARG A 88 7.26 10.69 24.05
C ARG A 88 6.10 11.05 23.13
N THR A 89 5.93 10.34 22.02
CA THR A 89 4.83 10.58 21.06
C THR A 89 3.60 9.74 21.42
N SER A 90 2.40 10.09 20.91
CA SER A 90 1.22 9.21 21.06
C SER A 90 1.49 7.82 20.51
N GLN A 91 2.06 7.75 19.31
CA GLN A 91 2.35 6.49 18.66
C GLN A 91 3.31 5.63 19.48
N GLU A 92 4.39 6.20 20.02
CA GLU A 92 5.28 5.49 20.93
C GLU A 92 4.52 5.01 22.18
N ARG A 93 3.70 5.87 22.82
CA ARG A 93 2.93 5.47 24.01
C ARG A 93 1.99 4.30 23.71
N ILE A 94 1.32 4.31 22.55
CA ILE A 94 0.45 3.21 22.10
C ILE A 94 1.26 1.92 21.94
N HIS A 95 2.41 1.94 21.25
CA HIS A 95 3.27 0.77 21.10
C HIS A 95 3.78 0.22 22.44
N TYR A 96 4.18 1.10 23.36
CA TYR A 96 4.61 0.71 24.71
C TYR A 96 3.45 0.13 25.53
N LEU A 97 2.24 0.70 25.45
CA LEU A 97 1.04 0.14 26.09
C LEU A 97 0.71 -1.25 25.56
N LEU A 98 0.70 -1.43 24.23
CA LEU A 98 0.48 -2.73 23.59
C LEU A 98 1.50 -3.76 24.09
N ALA A 99 2.80 -3.45 24.01
CA ALA A 99 3.86 -4.33 24.49
C ALA A 99 3.68 -4.70 25.97
N ARG A 100 3.31 -3.75 26.84
CA ARG A 100 3.07 -4.01 28.26
C ARG A 100 1.86 -4.91 28.50
N PHE A 101 0.75 -4.69 27.81
CA PHE A 101 -0.44 -5.53 27.97
C PHE A 101 -0.22 -6.95 27.43
N LEU A 102 0.45 -7.09 26.29
CA LEU A 102 0.72 -8.39 25.64
C LEU A 102 1.73 -9.24 26.42
N THR A 103 2.62 -8.61 27.20
CA THR A 103 3.66 -9.31 27.96
C THR A 103 3.38 -9.42 29.46
N SER A 104 2.35 -8.74 29.98
CA SER A 104 2.04 -8.76 31.42
C SER A 104 1.15 -9.95 31.80
N ALA A 105 1.60 -10.72 32.79
CA ALA A 105 0.77 -11.74 33.47
C ALA A 105 -0.32 -11.12 34.37
N PHE A 106 -0.11 -9.88 34.81
CA PHE A 106 -0.91 -9.20 35.83
C PHE A 106 -1.67 -8.01 35.26
N SER A 107 -2.70 -7.58 36.00
CA SER A 107 -3.41 -6.34 35.69
C SER A 107 -2.49 -5.14 35.83
N LEU A 108 -2.56 -4.20 34.89
CA LEU A 108 -1.77 -2.98 34.85
C LEU A 108 -2.64 -1.77 35.20
N LYS A 109 -2.16 -0.88 36.06
CA LYS A 109 -2.82 0.40 36.30
C LYS A 109 -2.19 1.46 35.41
N LEU A 110 -3.04 2.25 34.75
CA LEU A 110 -2.56 3.39 33.96
C LEU A 110 -1.87 4.45 34.82
N GLU A 111 -2.21 4.54 36.11
CA GLU A 111 -1.54 5.41 37.08
C GLU A 111 -0.06 5.04 37.25
N ASP A 112 0.22 3.74 37.47
CA ASP A 112 1.59 3.24 37.63
C ASP A 112 2.42 3.47 36.35
N LEU A 113 1.81 3.26 35.16
CA LEU A 113 2.47 3.50 33.87
C LEU A 113 2.68 4.99 33.59
N ALA A 114 1.71 5.84 33.97
CA ALA A 114 1.81 7.29 33.83
C ALA A 114 2.97 7.84 34.68
N ASP A 115 3.10 7.35 35.91
CA ASP A 115 4.19 7.69 36.82
C ASP A 115 5.54 7.18 36.28
N GLU A 116 5.59 5.94 35.77
CA GLU A 116 6.80 5.33 35.17
C GLU A 116 7.30 6.12 33.96
N TRP A 117 6.39 6.61 33.12
CA TRP A 117 6.72 7.30 31.86
C TRP A 117 6.71 8.83 31.97
N PHE A 118 6.44 9.36 33.16
CA PHE A 118 6.36 10.81 33.43
C PHE A 118 5.34 11.53 32.54
N VAL A 119 4.16 10.93 32.34
CA VAL A 119 3.04 11.51 31.58
C VAL A 119 1.78 11.58 32.45
N SER A 120 0.77 12.36 32.04
CA SER A 120 -0.48 12.40 32.80
C SER A 120 -1.33 11.15 32.55
N ARG A 121 -2.08 10.71 33.57
CA ARG A 121 -3.07 9.63 33.41
C ARG A 121 -4.08 9.93 32.28
N ALA A 122 -4.50 11.18 32.14
CA ALA A 122 -5.42 11.60 31.08
C ALA A 122 -4.83 11.40 29.68
N THR A 123 -3.52 11.63 29.52
CA THR A 123 -2.81 11.39 28.25
C THR A 123 -2.88 9.91 27.87
N LEU A 124 -2.53 8.99 28.78
CA LEU A 124 -2.63 7.56 28.50
C LEU A 124 -4.08 7.11 28.27
N GLN A 125 -5.03 7.70 29.00
CA GLN A 125 -6.46 7.39 28.83
C GLN A 125 -6.96 7.73 27.42
N ASN A 126 -6.46 8.80 26.80
CA ASN A 126 -6.80 9.15 25.41
C ASN A 126 -6.21 8.15 24.42
N ASP A 127 -4.95 7.75 24.62
CA ASP A 127 -4.26 6.75 23.77
C ASP A 127 -4.93 5.35 23.87
N MET A 128 -5.69 5.07 24.93
CA MET A 128 -6.37 3.77 25.11
C MET A 128 -7.49 3.50 24.09
N ALA A 129 -7.98 4.50 23.35
CA ALA A 129 -8.93 4.27 22.25
C ALA A 129 -8.25 3.42 21.16
N ASP A 130 -7.10 3.91 20.67
CA ASP A 130 -6.30 3.26 19.62
C ASP A 130 -5.74 1.90 20.08
N VAL A 131 -5.31 1.79 21.35
CA VAL A 131 -4.86 0.51 21.92
C VAL A 131 -5.97 -0.54 21.89
N ARG A 132 -7.21 -0.17 22.25
CA ARG A 132 -8.34 -1.11 22.22
C ARG A 132 -8.71 -1.50 20.81
N GLU A 133 -8.72 -0.54 19.89
CA GLU A 133 -8.99 -0.81 18.48
C GLU A 133 -7.96 -1.78 17.90
N HIS A 134 -6.67 -1.56 18.18
CA HIS A 134 -5.60 -2.44 17.71
C HIS A 134 -5.75 -3.87 18.26
N LEU A 135 -6.02 -4.03 19.57
CA LEU A 135 -6.22 -5.35 20.19
C LEU A 135 -7.46 -6.07 19.67
N LEU A 136 -8.53 -5.32 19.38
CA LEU A 136 -9.79 -5.89 18.87
C LEU A 136 -9.61 -6.57 17.51
N ARG A 137 -8.68 -6.09 16.66
CA ARG A 137 -8.33 -6.71 15.38
C ARG A 137 -7.82 -8.15 15.51
N TYR A 138 -7.30 -8.51 16.69
CA TYR A 138 -6.84 -9.86 17.02
C TYR A 138 -7.83 -10.61 17.93
N HIS A 139 -9.06 -10.11 18.09
CA HIS A 139 -10.04 -10.62 19.04
C HIS A 139 -9.54 -10.61 20.51
N LEU A 140 -8.66 -9.67 20.85
CA LEU A 140 -8.18 -9.47 22.21
C LEU A 140 -8.98 -8.35 22.90
N THR A 141 -9.29 -8.53 24.17
CA THR A 141 -10.11 -7.58 24.94
C THR A 141 -9.41 -7.15 26.24
N LEU A 142 -9.59 -5.87 26.60
CA LEU A 142 -9.11 -5.32 27.87
C LEU A 142 -10.28 -5.16 28.84
N GLU A 143 -10.29 -5.94 29.91
CA GLU A 143 -11.24 -5.78 31.00
C GLU A 143 -10.67 -4.89 32.09
N THR A 144 -11.48 -3.92 32.55
CA THR A 144 -11.11 -3.05 33.67
C THR A 144 -11.69 -3.59 34.97
N ARG A 145 -10.83 -3.90 35.94
CA ARG A 145 -11.25 -4.31 37.29
C ARG A 145 -11.06 -3.15 38.27
N PRO A 146 -12.12 -2.73 38.98
CA PRO A 146 -12.01 -1.68 39.99
C PRO A 146 -10.88 -1.97 40.97
N ARG A 147 -10.01 -0.98 41.22
CA ARG A 147 -8.83 -1.03 42.10
C ARG A 147 -7.67 -1.95 41.67
N HIS A 148 -7.86 -2.78 40.65
CA HIS A 148 -6.85 -3.75 40.18
C HIS A 148 -6.22 -3.38 38.84
N GLY A 149 -6.83 -2.47 38.08
CA GLY A 149 -6.32 -2.02 36.78
C GLY A 149 -6.96 -2.77 35.62
N MET A 150 -6.30 -2.77 34.47
CA MET A 150 -6.75 -3.39 33.23
C MET A 150 -5.99 -4.69 32.96
N LYS A 151 -6.68 -5.72 32.49
CA LYS A 151 -6.06 -7.01 32.11
C LYS A 151 -6.49 -7.41 30.71
N LEU A 152 -5.55 -7.96 29.95
CA LEU A 152 -5.78 -8.51 28.62
C LEU A 152 -6.37 -9.93 28.71
N PHE A 153 -7.35 -10.20 27.86
CA PHE A 153 -7.99 -11.50 27.67
C PHE A 153 -8.04 -11.86 26.19
N GLY A 154 -7.79 -13.14 25.89
CA GLY A 154 -7.81 -13.69 24.54
C GLY A 154 -7.00 -14.98 24.44
N GLY A 155 -7.02 -15.62 23.27
CA GLY A 155 -6.25 -16.84 23.00
C GLY A 155 -4.75 -16.56 22.90
N GLU A 156 -3.91 -17.51 23.31
CA GLU A 156 -2.46 -17.35 23.29
C GLU A 156 -1.91 -17.14 21.87
N MET A 157 -2.49 -17.81 20.86
CA MET A 157 -2.14 -17.58 19.45
C MET A 157 -2.36 -16.13 19.03
N ALA A 158 -3.49 -15.53 19.42
CA ALA A 158 -3.83 -14.14 19.11
C ALA A 158 -2.88 -13.15 19.82
N ILE A 159 -2.51 -13.43 21.07
CA ILE A 159 -1.52 -12.63 21.82
C ILE A 159 -0.17 -12.67 21.11
N ARG A 160 0.29 -13.86 20.70
CA ARG A 160 1.55 -14.02 19.97
C ARG A 160 1.52 -13.33 18.62
N ALA A 161 0.46 -13.48 17.85
CA ALA A 161 0.29 -12.81 16.56
C ALA A 161 0.38 -11.28 16.71
N CYS A 162 -0.42 -10.70 17.63
CA CYS A 162 -0.41 -9.26 17.89
C CYS A 162 0.98 -8.77 18.34
N LEU A 163 1.66 -9.53 19.21
CA LEU A 163 2.99 -9.17 19.69
C LEU A 163 4.05 -9.26 18.57
N THR A 164 4.02 -10.31 17.76
CA THR A 164 4.96 -10.46 16.64
C THR A 164 4.74 -9.36 15.59
N ASP A 165 3.50 -9.01 15.26
CA ASP A 165 3.18 -7.94 14.29
C ASP A 165 3.59 -6.56 14.79
N LEU A 166 3.43 -6.28 16.09
CA LEU A 166 3.97 -5.07 16.72
C LEU A 166 5.49 -5.00 16.55
N LEU A 167 6.20 -6.10 16.84
CA LEU A 167 7.65 -6.16 16.71
C LEU A 167 8.12 -6.03 15.26
N TRP A 168 7.40 -6.65 14.33
CA TRP A 168 7.62 -6.50 12.90
C TRP A 168 7.52 -5.03 12.48
N THR A 169 6.44 -4.35 12.88
CA THR A 169 6.24 -2.93 12.58
C THR A 169 7.39 -2.08 13.11
N LEU A 170 7.84 -2.34 14.34
CA LEU A 170 8.93 -1.59 14.96
C LEU A 170 10.27 -1.85 14.28
N VAL A 171 10.57 -3.08 13.86
CA VAL A 171 11.87 -3.40 13.22
C VAL A 171 12.00 -2.74 11.86
N GLN A 172 10.90 -2.61 11.12
CA GLN A 172 10.87 -1.92 9.83
C GLN A 172 11.07 -0.40 9.97
N GLN A 173 10.64 0.18 11.09
CA GLN A 173 10.83 1.61 11.39
C GLN A 173 12.23 1.90 11.93
N GLU A 174 12.66 1.14 12.93
CA GLU A 174 13.96 1.26 13.58
C GLU A 174 14.44 -0.13 14.05
N PRO A 175 15.42 -0.76 13.36
CA PRO A 175 15.91 -2.09 13.73
C PRO A 175 16.46 -2.19 15.17
N SER A 176 16.95 -1.08 15.72
CA SER A 176 17.47 -0.97 17.09
C SER A 176 16.41 -0.52 18.12
N HIS A 177 15.12 -0.55 17.77
CA HIS A 177 14.08 -0.02 18.64
C HIS A 177 14.09 -0.68 20.03
N PRO A 178 14.03 0.07 21.14
CA PRO A 178 14.21 -0.47 22.50
C PRO A 178 13.17 -1.51 22.90
N LEU A 179 11.93 -1.36 22.42
CA LEU A 179 10.88 -2.35 22.67
C LEU A 179 11.24 -3.73 22.11
N ILE A 180 11.97 -3.82 21.00
CA ILE A 180 12.34 -5.11 20.41
C ILE A 180 13.21 -5.87 21.40
N VAL A 181 14.30 -5.25 21.87
CA VAL A 181 15.24 -5.85 22.83
C VAL A 181 14.55 -6.20 24.16
N SER A 182 13.67 -5.33 24.66
CA SER A 182 12.96 -5.57 25.93
C SER A 182 11.86 -6.63 25.82
N THR A 183 11.32 -6.85 24.62
CA THR A 183 10.18 -7.75 24.38
C THR A 183 10.61 -9.14 23.95
N THR A 184 11.67 -9.31 23.15
CA THR A 184 12.10 -10.60 22.58
C THR A 184 12.99 -11.46 23.51
N LEU A 185 13.13 -11.08 24.79
CA LEU A 185 14.03 -11.69 25.78
C LEU A 185 15.51 -11.75 25.36
N ASN A 186 16.29 -10.78 25.84
CA ASN A 186 17.76 -10.82 25.93
C ASN A 186 18.53 -10.98 24.59
N THR A 187 19.69 -10.34 24.50
CA THR A 187 20.54 -10.36 23.30
C THR A 187 20.91 -11.78 22.86
N GLU A 188 20.99 -12.72 23.80
CA GLU A 188 21.39 -14.11 23.57
C GLU A 188 20.38 -14.93 22.74
N VAL A 189 19.07 -14.85 23.02
CA VAL A 189 18.04 -15.59 22.27
C VAL A 189 18.02 -15.11 20.83
N SER A 190 18.04 -13.78 20.64
CA SER A 190 18.04 -13.17 19.32
C SER A 190 19.28 -13.56 18.51
N GLN A 191 20.47 -13.57 19.13
CA GLN A 191 21.72 -14.02 18.48
C GLN A 191 21.68 -15.49 18.08
N ARG A 192 21.21 -16.38 18.95
CA ARG A 192 21.10 -17.83 18.68
C ARG A 192 20.14 -18.12 17.53
N LEU A 193 18.98 -17.46 17.52
CA LEU A 193 18.01 -17.57 16.43
C LEU A 193 18.58 -17.02 15.12
N GLN A 194 19.28 -15.88 15.16
CA GLN A 194 19.92 -15.30 13.98
C GLN A 194 21.02 -16.19 13.40
N SER A 195 21.77 -16.92 14.22
CA SER A 195 22.83 -17.80 13.74
C SER A 195 22.31 -19.16 13.24
N LEU A 196 21.33 -19.76 13.92
CA LEU A 196 20.96 -21.17 13.69
C LEU A 196 19.79 -21.36 12.73
N LEU A 197 18.84 -20.42 12.66
CA LEU A 197 17.69 -20.58 11.75
C LEU A 197 18.08 -20.64 10.27
N PRO A 198 18.99 -19.80 9.75
CA PRO A 198 19.44 -19.91 8.35
C PRO A 198 20.05 -21.28 8.04
N ASP A 199 20.84 -21.84 8.96
CA ASP A 199 21.43 -23.17 8.82
C ASP A 199 20.33 -24.25 8.78
N ILE A 200 19.29 -24.13 9.61
CA ILE A 200 18.14 -25.03 9.60
C ILE A 200 17.41 -25.00 8.26
N PHE A 201 17.05 -23.80 7.78
CA PHE A 201 16.34 -23.67 6.51
C PHE A 201 17.16 -24.16 5.32
N SER A 202 18.47 -23.85 5.30
CA SER A 202 19.37 -24.24 4.23
C SER A 202 19.44 -25.76 4.05
N HIS A 203 19.68 -26.52 5.14
CA HIS A 203 19.82 -27.97 5.04
C HIS A 203 18.47 -28.68 4.87
N CYS A 204 17.39 -28.16 5.44
CA CYS A 204 16.03 -28.64 5.20
C CYS A 204 15.50 -28.28 3.79
N GLN A 205 16.27 -27.53 2.99
CA GLN A 205 15.89 -27.03 1.68
C GLN A 205 14.60 -26.19 1.69
N ILE A 206 14.43 -25.38 2.74
CA ILE A 206 13.35 -24.41 2.85
C ILE A 206 13.89 -23.06 2.39
N ARG A 207 13.20 -22.47 1.42
CA ARG A 207 13.50 -21.12 0.93
C ARG A 207 12.48 -20.15 1.50
N LEU A 208 12.97 -19.09 2.12
CA LEU A 208 12.18 -17.97 2.63
C LEU A 208 12.71 -16.68 2.01
N THR A 209 11.90 -15.64 1.94
CA THR A 209 12.41 -14.28 1.72
C THR A 209 13.10 -13.78 2.99
N ASP A 210 14.00 -12.80 2.87
CA ASP A 210 14.67 -12.17 4.02
C ASP A 210 13.65 -11.65 5.05
N GLU A 211 12.54 -11.08 4.55
CA GLU A 211 11.41 -10.63 5.36
C GLU A 211 10.69 -11.78 6.06
N GLY A 212 10.41 -12.88 5.34
CA GLY A 212 9.78 -14.07 5.90
C GLY A 212 10.62 -14.71 6.99
N GLU A 213 11.94 -14.78 6.80
CA GLU A 213 12.89 -15.28 7.79
C GLU A 213 12.97 -14.34 9.01
N LEU A 214 13.05 -13.02 8.80
CA LEU A 214 13.06 -12.05 9.89
C LEU A 214 11.79 -12.11 10.74
N PHE A 215 10.62 -12.21 10.11
CA PHE A 215 9.36 -12.40 10.82
C PHE A 215 9.39 -13.68 11.65
N LEU A 216 9.87 -14.79 11.07
CA LEU A 216 9.93 -16.07 11.77
C LEU A 216 10.90 -16.03 12.95
N ARG A 217 12.02 -15.31 12.84
CA ARG A 217 12.93 -15.01 13.97
C ARG A 217 12.21 -14.26 15.09
N LEU A 218 11.44 -13.22 14.78
CA LEU A 218 10.65 -12.48 15.76
C LEU A 218 9.58 -13.36 16.42
N TYR A 219 8.88 -14.17 15.63
CA TYR A 219 7.91 -15.14 16.14
C TYR A 219 8.56 -16.13 17.11
N CYS A 220 9.68 -16.75 16.73
CA CYS A 220 10.40 -17.69 17.58
C CYS A 220 10.84 -17.06 18.91
N ALA A 221 11.29 -15.80 18.88
CA ALA A 221 11.66 -15.09 20.10
C ALA A 221 10.45 -14.81 21.01
N VAL A 222 9.31 -14.44 20.43
CA VAL A 222 8.03 -14.32 21.15
C VAL A 222 7.62 -15.66 21.74
N ALA A 223 7.66 -16.75 20.98
CA ALA A 223 7.30 -18.09 21.44
C ALA A 223 8.16 -18.52 22.64
N VAL A 224 9.49 -18.39 22.54
CA VAL A 224 10.42 -18.68 23.65
C VAL A 224 10.03 -17.89 24.90
N ARG A 225 9.70 -16.60 24.76
CA ARG A 225 9.24 -15.78 25.88
C ARG A 225 7.98 -16.30 26.52
N ARG A 226 6.94 -16.53 25.72
CA ARG A 226 5.64 -16.95 26.23
C ARG A 226 5.72 -18.31 26.91
N ILE A 227 6.48 -19.25 26.35
CA ILE A 227 6.75 -20.56 26.96
C ILE A 227 7.48 -20.37 28.31
N ARG A 228 8.54 -19.55 28.36
CA ARG A 228 9.27 -19.22 29.61
C ARG A 228 8.39 -18.58 30.67
N GLU A 229 7.44 -17.75 30.27
CA GLU A 229 6.47 -17.12 31.18
C GLU A 229 5.35 -18.06 31.63
N GLY A 230 5.23 -19.25 31.04
CA GLY A 230 4.24 -20.27 31.41
C GLY A 230 2.97 -20.24 30.57
N TYR A 231 3.04 -19.69 29.36
CA TYR A 231 1.94 -19.61 28.39
C TYR A 231 2.27 -20.41 27.12
N PRO A 232 2.45 -21.74 27.20
CA PRO A 232 2.58 -22.58 26.01
C PRO A 232 1.24 -22.67 25.26
N LEU A 233 1.30 -22.99 23.97
CA LEU A 233 0.10 -23.30 23.19
C LEU A 233 -0.55 -24.60 23.69
N SER A 234 -1.86 -24.55 23.92
CA SER A 234 -2.68 -25.67 24.39
C SER A 234 -3.43 -26.38 23.27
N GLU A 235 -3.77 -25.65 22.20
CA GLU A 235 -4.57 -26.14 21.09
C GLU A 235 -3.98 -25.61 19.78
N CYS A 236 -3.57 -26.53 18.89
CA CYS A 236 -3.24 -26.23 17.50
C CYS A 236 -3.17 -27.56 16.75
N VAL A 237 -4.02 -27.74 15.75
CA VAL A 237 -3.93 -28.88 14.83
C VAL A 237 -3.57 -28.32 13.47
N ALA A 238 -2.33 -28.55 13.06
CA ALA A 238 -1.89 -28.24 11.70
C ALA A 238 -2.18 -29.43 10.79
N GLU A 239 -2.73 -29.16 9.60
CA GLU A 239 -2.84 -30.15 8.54
C GLU A 239 -1.49 -30.73 8.13
N GLU A 240 -1.52 -31.80 7.33
CA GLU A 240 -0.30 -32.37 6.78
C GLU A 240 0.41 -31.35 5.89
N VAL A 241 1.64 -31.03 6.28
CA VAL A 241 2.59 -30.23 5.51
C VAL A 241 3.65 -31.13 4.91
N ASP A 242 4.37 -30.60 3.92
CA ASP A 242 5.53 -31.24 3.33
C ASP A 242 6.52 -31.77 4.39
N GLU A 243 7.14 -32.91 4.09
CA GLU A 243 8.12 -33.56 4.97
C GLU A 243 9.24 -32.60 5.41
N LYS A 244 9.71 -31.77 4.47
CA LYS A 244 10.77 -30.78 4.71
C LYS A 244 10.34 -29.75 5.77
N VAL A 245 9.10 -29.26 5.68
CA VAL A 245 8.53 -28.31 6.65
C VAL A 245 8.37 -28.98 8.01
N ARG A 246 7.93 -30.24 8.04
CA ARG A 246 7.79 -31.00 9.29
C ARG A 246 9.13 -31.20 9.99
N HIS A 247 10.19 -31.51 9.23
CA HIS A 247 11.53 -31.70 9.77
C HIS A 247 12.11 -30.39 10.31
N ALA A 248 12.02 -29.30 9.55
CA ALA A 248 12.47 -27.99 10.02
C ALA A 248 11.71 -27.52 11.26
N ALA A 249 10.39 -27.72 11.32
CA ALA A 249 9.59 -27.38 12.49
C ALA A 249 10.04 -28.13 13.75
N HIS A 250 10.44 -29.40 13.63
CA HIS A 250 10.99 -30.16 14.74
C HIS A 250 12.36 -29.63 15.20
N GLU A 251 13.29 -29.36 14.29
CA GLU A 251 14.60 -28.82 14.66
C GLU A 251 14.49 -27.43 15.31
N ILE A 252 13.60 -26.59 14.78
CA ILE A 252 13.31 -25.29 15.38
C ILE A 252 12.68 -25.48 16.76
N ALA A 253 11.75 -26.41 16.92
CA ALA A 253 11.14 -26.70 18.21
C ALA A 253 12.17 -27.16 19.26
N GLU A 254 13.14 -28.00 18.89
CA GLU A 254 14.24 -28.39 19.77
C GLU A 254 15.09 -27.19 20.18
N LEU A 255 15.39 -26.29 19.23
CA LEU A 255 16.07 -25.03 19.53
C LEU A 255 15.26 -24.16 20.49
N LEU A 256 13.95 -23.99 20.27
CA LEU A 256 13.09 -23.21 21.17
C LEU A 256 13.02 -23.84 22.55
N GLN A 257 12.98 -25.16 22.65
CA GLN A 257 12.99 -25.90 23.92
C GLN A 257 14.25 -25.59 24.74
N GLN A 258 15.42 -25.61 24.09
CA GLN A 258 16.69 -25.26 24.72
C GLN A 258 16.74 -23.81 25.18
N LEU A 259 16.22 -22.88 24.36
CA LEU A 259 16.20 -21.45 24.68
C LEU A 259 15.15 -21.10 25.75
N ALA A 260 14.07 -21.87 25.85
CA ALA A 260 13.00 -21.68 26.81
C ALA A 260 13.24 -22.38 28.15
N ASP A 261 14.17 -23.35 28.21
CA ASP A 261 14.44 -24.18 29.38
C ASP A 261 13.15 -24.83 29.97
N LYS A 262 12.24 -25.23 29.08
CA LYS A 262 10.94 -25.82 29.39
C LYS A 262 10.50 -26.77 28.28
N PRO A 263 9.72 -27.82 28.59
CA PRO A 263 9.19 -28.72 27.58
C PRO A 263 8.28 -27.98 26.60
N LEU A 264 8.41 -28.28 25.30
CA LEU A 264 7.48 -27.83 24.27
C LEU A 264 6.29 -28.80 24.18
N SER A 265 5.09 -28.24 24.00
CA SER A 265 3.88 -29.02 23.69
C SER A 265 3.80 -29.30 22.18
N GLU A 266 3.08 -30.35 21.79
CA GLU A 266 2.85 -30.67 20.36
C GLU A 266 2.21 -29.50 19.58
N PRO A 267 1.25 -28.73 20.15
CA PRO A 267 0.75 -27.50 19.53
C PRO A 267 1.82 -26.48 19.13
N GLU A 268 2.95 -26.39 19.85
CA GLU A 268 4.05 -25.47 19.48
C GLU A 268 4.75 -25.91 18.20
N VAL A 269 5.01 -27.21 18.05
CA VAL A 269 5.56 -27.79 16.82
C VAL A 269 4.56 -27.64 15.68
N SER A 270 3.28 -27.86 15.96
CA SER A 270 2.22 -27.71 14.98
C SER A 270 2.08 -26.29 14.46
N TRP A 271 2.19 -25.30 15.33
CA TRP A 271 2.14 -23.90 14.91
C TRP A 271 3.40 -23.44 14.18
N LEU A 272 4.59 -23.98 14.52
CA LEU A 272 5.81 -23.76 13.73
C LEU A 272 5.67 -24.27 12.29
N LYS A 273 5.07 -25.45 12.07
CA LYS A 273 4.78 -25.95 10.72
C LYS A 273 3.97 -24.93 9.91
N VAL A 274 2.92 -24.37 10.51
CA VAL A 274 2.07 -23.35 9.88
C VAL A 274 2.87 -22.10 9.54
N HIS A 275 3.68 -21.59 10.48
CA HIS A 275 4.46 -20.36 10.26
C HIS A 275 5.49 -20.48 9.14
N ILE A 276 6.11 -21.66 9.01
CA ILE A 276 7.07 -21.97 7.95
C ILE A 276 6.34 -22.10 6.61
N ALA A 277 5.29 -22.93 6.55
CA ALA A 277 4.51 -23.15 5.32
C ALA A 277 3.92 -21.85 4.77
N ALA A 278 3.41 -20.98 5.64
CA ALA A 278 2.80 -19.70 5.28
C ALA A 278 3.77 -18.70 4.61
N ARG A 279 5.08 -18.86 4.81
CA ARG A 279 6.15 -17.94 4.37
C ARG A 279 7.13 -18.58 3.39
N GLN A 280 6.92 -19.86 3.05
CA GLN A 280 7.77 -20.59 2.13
C GLN A 280 7.68 -20.00 0.72
N VAL A 281 8.83 -19.74 0.12
CA VAL A 281 8.94 -19.53 -1.32
C VAL A 281 8.89 -20.91 -1.97
N GLN A 282 7.72 -21.28 -2.49
CA GLN A 282 7.57 -22.53 -3.23
C GLN A 282 8.26 -22.40 -4.60
N GLU A 283 9.10 -23.38 -4.95
CA GLU A 283 9.54 -23.53 -6.33
C GLU A 283 8.39 -24.11 -7.16
N ILE A 284 8.37 -23.79 -8.46
CA ILE A 284 7.44 -24.33 -9.45
C ILE A 284 7.76 -25.81 -9.68
N ALA A 285 7.60 -26.64 -8.65
CA ALA A 285 7.60 -28.08 -8.76
C ALA A 285 6.14 -28.51 -8.61
N PRO A 286 5.55 -29.13 -9.63
CA PRO A 286 4.22 -29.72 -9.51
C PRO A 286 4.35 -30.97 -8.64
N SER A 287 4.44 -30.78 -7.33
CA SER A 287 4.27 -31.88 -6.37
C SER A 287 2.78 -32.08 -6.12
N ALA A 288 2.41 -33.35 -6.11
CA ALA A 288 1.07 -33.83 -5.83
C ALA A 288 0.71 -33.55 -4.36
N ILE A 289 -0.21 -32.62 -4.14
CA ILE A 289 -0.81 -32.33 -2.83
C ILE A 289 -2.28 -31.98 -3.08
N ASN A 290 -3.17 -32.47 -2.22
CA ASN A 290 -4.64 -32.33 -2.21
C ASN A 290 -5.16 -31.11 -3.00
N ALA A 291 -5.65 -31.40 -4.21
CA ALA A 291 -5.73 -30.45 -5.31
C ALA A 291 -7.07 -29.72 -5.46
N ASP A 292 -8.04 -29.94 -4.57
CA ASP A 292 -9.42 -29.56 -4.88
C ASP A 292 -9.74 -28.09 -4.59
N ASP A 293 -9.14 -27.44 -3.58
CA ASP A 293 -9.48 -26.06 -3.23
C ASP A 293 -8.62 -25.01 -3.95
N GLU A 294 -7.31 -25.24 -4.09
CA GLU A 294 -6.36 -24.29 -4.70
C GLU A 294 -6.57 -24.16 -6.21
N GLU A 295 -6.62 -25.31 -6.91
CA GLU A 295 -6.82 -25.37 -8.35
C GLU A 295 -8.22 -24.86 -8.73
N ALA A 296 -9.23 -25.22 -7.93
CA ALA A 296 -10.59 -24.71 -8.13
C ALA A 296 -10.65 -23.20 -7.98
N LEU A 297 -9.93 -22.60 -7.01
CA LEU A 297 -9.88 -21.15 -6.87
C LEU A 297 -9.17 -20.48 -8.05
N VAL A 298 -8.02 -21.01 -8.50
CA VAL A 298 -7.32 -20.47 -9.71
C VAL A 298 -8.27 -20.51 -10.90
N HIS A 299 -8.86 -21.66 -11.19
CA HIS A 299 -9.76 -21.84 -12.32
C HIS A 299 -11.02 -20.96 -12.18
N TYR A 300 -11.54 -20.81 -10.96
CA TYR A 300 -12.67 -19.94 -10.68
C TYR A 300 -12.34 -18.48 -10.98
N ILE A 301 -11.22 -17.95 -10.48
CA ILE A 301 -10.80 -16.56 -10.72
C ILE A 301 -10.66 -16.30 -12.21
N LEU A 302 -9.92 -17.16 -12.93
CA LEU A 302 -9.68 -16.99 -14.36
C LEU A 302 -10.98 -17.11 -15.18
N ASN A 303 -11.85 -18.06 -14.83
CA ASN A 303 -13.14 -18.21 -15.51
C ASN A 303 -14.10 -17.07 -15.19
N PHE A 304 -14.09 -16.55 -13.96
CA PHE A 304 -14.88 -15.38 -13.58
C PHE A 304 -14.46 -14.16 -14.40
N ILE A 305 -13.15 -13.91 -14.50
CA ILE A 305 -12.60 -12.81 -15.31
C ILE A 305 -12.98 -12.99 -16.79
N ASN A 306 -12.86 -14.20 -17.33
CA ASN A 306 -13.25 -14.51 -18.71
C ASN A 306 -14.77 -14.28 -18.96
N THR A 307 -15.63 -14.68 -18.04
CA THR A 307 -17.08 -14.59 -18.22
C THR A 307 -17.64 -13.19 -17.97
N GLN A 308 -17.16 -12.50 -16.93
CA GLN A 308 -17.69 -11.20 -16.50
C GLN A 308 -17.02 -10.02 -17.22
N TYR A 309 -15.74 -10.14 -17.53
CA TYR A 309 -14.93 -9.06 -18.10
C TYR A 309 -14.40 -9.37 -19.51
N ASN A 310 -14.69 -10.56 -20.07
CA ASN A 310 -14.29 -10.97 -21.41
C ASN A 310 -12.76 -11.06 -21.64
N TYR A 311 -11.98 -11.17 -20.56
CA TYR A 311 -10.54 -11.42 -20.61
C TYR A 311 -10.24 -12.91 -20.46
N ASN A 312 -9.93 -13.55 -21.59
CA ASN A 312 -9.56 -14.95 -21.64
C ASN A 312 -8.09 -15.17 -21.23
N LEU A 313 -7.89 -15.31 -19.93
CA LEU A 313 -6.60 -15.64 -19.33
C LEU A 313 -6.40 -17.15 -19.10
N LEU A 314 -7.38 -17.99 -19.48
CA LEU A 314 -7.38 -19.43 -19.18
C LEU A 314 -6.24 -20.20 -19.87
N ASN A 315 -5.75 -19.69 -20.99
CA ASN A 315 -4.67 -20.34 -21.76
C ASN A 315 -3.27 -19.90 -21.31
N ASP A 316 -3.17 -18.95 -20.38
CA ASP A 316 -1.90 -18.45 -19.88
C ASP A 316 -1.32 -19.41 -18.82
N LYS A 317 -0.51 -20.35 -19.29
CA LYS A 317 0.11 -21.39 -18.44
C LYS A 317 1.01 -20.81 -17.36
N GLN A 318 1.67 -19.68 -17.62
CA GLN A 318 2.55 -19.07 -16.64
C GLN A 318 1.73 -18.36 -15.57
N LEU A 319 0.72 -17.57 -15.97
CA LEU A 319 -0.22 -16.97 -15.00
C LEU A 319 -0.86 -18.03 -14.11
N HIS A 320 -1.32 -19.13 -14.69
CA HIS A 320 -1.92 -20.23 -13.95
C HIS A 320 -0.94 -20.81 -12.92
N ALA A 321 0.32 -21.07 -13.31
CA ALA A 321 1.34 -21.60 -12.41
C ALA A 321 1.69 -20.61 -11.29
N ASP A 322 1.81 -19.32 -11.62
CA ASP A 322 2.14 -18.26 -10.67
C ASP A 322 1.00 -18.07 -9.64
N LEU A 323 -0.25 -18.01 -10.10
CA LEU A 323 -1.44 -17.94 -9.24
C LEU A 323 -1.55 -19.17 -8.34
N LEU A 324 -1.39 -20.37 -8.90
CA LEU A 324 -1.47 -21.61 -8.13
C LEU A 324 -0.45 -21.58 -6.99
N THR A 325 0.80 -21.28 -7.30
CA THR A 325 1.89 -21.18 -6.31
C THR A 325 1.58 -20.17 -5.21
N HIS A 326 1.07 -18.99 -5.57
CA HIS A 326 0.68 -17.98 -4.59
C HIS A 326 -0.49 -18.45 -3.72
N ILE A 327 -1.54 -19.00 -4.35
CA ILE A 327 -2.76 -19.45 -3.68
C ILE A 327 -2.49 -20.57 -2.69
N LYS A 328 -1.56 -21.50 -2.96
CA LYS A 328 -1.16 -22.55 -2.00
C LYS A 328 -0.75 -21.96 -0.66
N THR A 329 0.13 -20.98 -0.71
CA THR A 329 0.63 -20.31 0.50
C THR A 329 -0.41 -19.37 1.11
N MET A 330 -1.19 -18.69 0.28
CA MET A 330 -2.28 -17.79 0.70
C MET A 330 -3.38 -18.52 1.45
N ILE A 331 -3.84 -19.69 0.99
CA ILE A 331 -4.90 -20.45 1.65
C ILE A 331 -4.47 -20.84 3.07
N THR A 332 -3.20 -21.23 3.24
CA THR A 332 -2.63 -21.46 4.58
C THR A 332 -2.74 -20.20 5.43
N ARG A 333 -2.32 -19.03 4.91
CA ARG A 333 -2.41 -17.76 5.65
C ARG A 333 -3.84 -17.38 6.02
N VAL A 334 -4.77 -17.47 5.06
CA VAL A 334 -6.19 -17.14 5.24
C VAL A 334 -6.84 -18.07 6.27
N ARG A 335 -6.61 -19.38 6.19
CA ARG A 335 -7.17 -20.38 7.11
C ARG A 335 -6.73 -20.17 8.56
N TYR A 336 -5.45 -19.85 8.76
CA TYR A 336 -4.88 -19.60 10.08
C TYR A 336 -4.89 -18.12 10.48
N GLN A 337 -5.59 -17.27 9.72
CA GLN A 337 -5.74 -15.82 9.97
C GLN A 337 -4.40 -15.09 10.14
N ILE A 338 -3.37 -15.53 9.40
CA ILE A 338 -2.06 -14.87 9.37
C ILE A 338 -2.15 -13.67 8.44
N MET A 339 -2.08 -12.47 9.02
CA MET A 339 -2.04 -11.22 8.27
C MET A 339 -0.62 -10.91 7.82
N ILE A 340 -0.41 -10.79 6.52
CA ILE A 340 0.84 -10.24 5.95
C ILE A 340 0.51 -8.88 5.34
N PRO A 341 1.08 -7.78 5.83
CA PRO A 341 0.84 -6.47 5.24
C PRO A 341 1.46 -6.42 3.84
N ASN A 342 0.73 -5.88 2.87
CA ASN A 342 1.25 -5.60 1.54
C ASN A 342 1.69 -4.12 1.50
N PRO A 343 3.01 -3.83 1.53
CA PRO A 343 3.52 -2.46 1.56
C PRO A 343 3.19 -1.67 0.28
N LEU A 344 2.80 -2.35 -0.79
CA LEU A 344 2.43 -1.75 -2.06
C LEU A 344 0.91 -1.67 -2.26
N LEU A 345 0.08 -2.03 -1.27
CA LEU A 345 -1.38 -2.11 -1.44
C LEU A 345 -1.99 -0.85 -2.06
N GLU A 346 -1.70 0.31 -1.49
CA GLU A 346 -2.21 1.59 -1.99
C GLU A 346 -1.66 1.92 -3.39
N ASN A 347 -0.38 1.61 -3.64
CA ASN A 347 0.21 1.79 -4.96
C ASN A 347 -0.45 0.87 -6.01
N ILE A 348 -0.81 -0.35 -5.63
CA ILE A 348 -1.48 -1.33 -6.49
C ILE A 348 -2.88 -0.84 -6.85
N LYS A 349 -3.66 -0.37 -5.88
CA LYS A 349 -4.99 0.23 -6.13
C LYS A 349 -4.92 1.42 -7.09
N GLN A 350 -3.89 2.25 -6.95
CA GLN A 350 -3.71 3.44 -7.79
C GLN A 350 -3.20 3.15 -9.21
N HIS A 351 -2.29 2.17 -9.36
CA HIS A 351 -1.64 1.89 -10.66
C HIS A 351 -2.30 0.77 -11.45
N TYR A 352 -3.02 -0.12 -10.78
CA TYR A 352 -3.71 -1.26 -11.38
C TYR A 352 -5.19 -1.34 -10.98
N PRO A 353 -5.97 -0.24 -11.06
CA PRO A 353 -7.36 -0.20 -10.58
C PRO A 353 -8.26 -1.23 -11.29
N MET A 354 -8.03 -1.45 -12.60
CA MET A 354 -8.77 -2.47 -13.35
C MET A 354 -8.50 -3.88 -12.83
N ALA A 355 -7.22 -4.26 -12.68
CA ALA A 355 -6.87 -5.59 -12.20
C ALA A 355 -7.33 -5.79 -10.74
N TRP A 356 -7.29 -4.72 -9.94
CA TRP A 356 -7.89 -4.67 -8.61
C TRP A 356 -9.38 -5.00 -8.64
N ASP A 357 -10.15 -4.28 -9.45
CA ASP A 357 -11.60 -4.46 -9.57
C ASP A 357 -11.96 -5.89 -9.98
N MET A 358 -11.30 -6.43 -11.02
CA MET A 358 -11.56 -7.79 -11.50
C MET A 358 -11.26 -8.85 -10.45
N THR A 359 -10.11 -8.72 -9.77
CA THR A 359 -9.67 -9.70 -8.78
C THR A 359 -10.56 -9.64 -7.54
N LEU A 360 -10.88 -8.43 -7.08
CA LEU A 360 -11.77 -8.22 -5.94
C LEU A 360 -13.16 -8.80 -6.21
N ALA A 361 -13.73 -8.56 -7.39
CA ALA A 361 -15.03 -9.11 -7.77
C ALA A 361 -15.02 -10.65 -7.79
N ALA A 362 -13.96 -11.25 -8.36
CA ALA A 362 -13.79 -12.70 -8.39
C ALA A 362 -13.70 -13.30 -6.97
N ILE A 363 -12.86 -12.71 -6.11
CA ILE A 363 -12.65 -13.17 -4.73
C ILE A 363 -13.91 -12.98 -3.88
N SER A 364 -14.61 -11.86 -4.02
CA SER A 364 -15.85 -11.59 -3.28
C SER A 364 -16.96 -12.56 -3.66
N SER A 365 -17.06 -12.90 -4.95
CA SER A 365 -17.97 -13.94 -5.43
C SER A 365 -17.59 -15.33 -4.90
N TRP A 366 -16.29 -15.63 -4.80
CA TRP A 366 -15.79 -16.88 -4.20
C TRP A 366 -16.05 -16.98 -2.70
N GLY A 367 -16.11 -15.85 -1.98
CA GLY A 367 -16.35 -15.80 -0.52
C GLY A 367 -17.61 -16.56 -0.06
N LYS A 368 -18.57 -16.82 -0.96
CA LYS A 368 -19.77 -17.64 -0.69
C LYS A 368 -19.46 -19.13 -0.45
N TYR A 369 -18.30 -19.61 -0.89
CA TYR A 369 -17.89 -21.01 -0.81
C TYR A 369 -16.88 -21.30 0.32
N THR A 370 -16.46 -20.26 1.05
CA THR A 370 -15.45 -20.39 2.12
C THR A 370 -15.92 -19.67 3.39
N PRO A 371 -15.69 -20.24 4.58
CA PRO A 371 -15.97 -19.55 5.85
C PRO A 371 -14.92 -18.48 6.17
N TYR A 372 -13.83 -18.41 5.41
CA TYR A 372 -12.71 -17.50 5.68
C TYR A 372 -12.81 -16.22 4.83
N THR A 373 -12.43 -15.09 5.43
CA THR A 373 -12.32 -13.80 4.74
C THR A 373 -10.91 -13.62 4.20
N ILE A 374 -10.80 -13.32 2.89
CA ILE A 374 -9.52 -12.98 2.26
C ILE A 374 -9.29 -11.48 2.46
N SER A 375 -8.15 -11.12 3.04
CA SER A 375 -7.83 -9.71 3.32
C SER A 375 -7.47 -8.93 2.06
N GLU A 376 -7.59 -7.60 2.10
CA GLU A 376 -7.14 -6.72 1.00
C GLU A 376 -5.66 -6.89 0.66
N ASN A 377 -4.82 -7.23 1.66
CA ASN A 377 -3.40 -7.47 1.41
C ASN A 377 -3.18 -8.68 0.48
N GLU A 378 -3.94 -9.76 0.70
CA GLU A 378 -3.91 -10.97 -0.13
C GLU A 378 -4.48 -10.70 -1.53
N ILE A 379 -5.59 -9.96 -1.60
CA ILE A 379 -6.16 -9.50 -2.89
C ILE A 379 -5.11 -8.69 -3.64
N GLY A 380 -4.39 -7.77 -2.98
CA GLY A 380 -3.31 -7.00 -3.59
C GLY A 380 -2.21 -7.85 -4.20
N PHE A 381 -1.82 -8.96 -3.57
CA PHE A 381 -0.85 -9.88 -4.18
C PHE A 381 -1.42 -10.62 -5.39
N LEU A 382 -2.66 -11.08 -5.34
CA LEU A 382 -3.35 -11.68 -6.49
C LEU A 382 -3.46 -10.71 -7.67
N VAL A 383 -3.74 -9.43 -7.39
CA VAL A 383 -3.84 -8.37 -8.40
C VAL A 383 -2.54 -8.20 -9.19
N LEU A 384 -1.38 -8.38 -8.56
CA LEU A 384 -0.10 -8.34 -9.28
C LEU A 384 0.00 -9.47 -10.31
N HIS A 385 -0.40 -10.69 -9.94
CA HIS A 385 -0.40 -11.82 -10.87
C HIS A 385 -1.37 -11.59 -12.03
N ILE A 386 -2.61 -11.19 -11.73
CA ILE A 386 -3.64 -10.90 -12.74
C ILE A 386 -3.21 -9.75 -13.64
N GLY A 387 -2.66 -8.67 -13.07
CA GLY A 387 -2.14 -7.52 -13.81
C GLY A 387 -1.06 -7.92 -14.81
N VAL A 388 -0.06 -8.69 -14.38
CA VAL A 388 1.00 -9.22 -15.28
C VAL A 388 0.42 -10.11 -16.38
N GLY A 389 -0.56 -10.97 -16.06
CA GLY A 389 -1.24 -11.80 -17.04
C GLY A 389 -1.99 -10.97 -18.10
N LEU A 390 -2.72 -9.96 -17.67
CA LEU A 390 -3.42 -9.05 -18.57
C LEU A 390 -2.45 -8.25 -19.45
N GLU A 391 -1.36 -7.72 -18.88
CA GLU A 391 -0.31 -7.02 -19.64
C GLU A 391 0.28 -7.90 -20.75
N ARG A 392 0.60 -9.16 -20.43
CA ARG A 392 1.16 -10.10 -21.40
C ARG A 392 0.17 -10.49 -22.50
N SER A 393 -1.09 -10.76 -22.16
CA SER A 393 -2.08 -11.32 -23.10
C SER A 393 -2.82 -10.25 -23.91
N TYR A 394 -3.00 -9.06 -23.35
CA TYR A 394 -3.83 -8.01 -23.93
C TYR A 394 -3.07 -6.71 -24.17
N ASN A 395 -1.82 -6.60 -23.71
CA ASN A 395 -1.02 -5.38 -23.78
C ASN A 395 -1.87 -4.18 -23.35
N ILE A 396 -2.39 -4.27 -22.11
CA ILE A 396 -3.31 -3.29 -21.54
C ILE A 396 -2.70 -1.90 -21.77
N GLY A 397 -3.46 -1.04 -22.44
CA GLY A 397 -2.94 0.20 -22.98
C GLY A 397 -3.29 0.30 -24.45
N TYR A 398 -4.60 0.31 -24.74
CA TYR A 398 -5.10 0.68 -26.06
C TYR A 398 -4.43 1.99 -26.48
N GLN A 399 -3.53 1.92 -27.45
CA GLN A 399 -2.90 3.09 -28.04
C GLN A 399 -3.55 3.33 -29.39
N ARG A 400 -4.34 4.40 -29.46
CA ARG A 400 -4.94 4.84 -30.72
C ARG A 400 -3.82 5.15 -31.69
N GLN A 401 -3.74 4.36 -32.76
CA GLN A 401 -2.73 4.53 -33.80
C GLN A 401 -2.91 5.91 -34.47
N PRO A 402 -1.83 6.71 -34.59
CA PRO A 402 -1.92 7.99 -35.28
C PRO A 402 -2.32 7.80 -36.73
N GLN A 403 -3.44 8.39 -37.11
CA GLN A 403 -3.97 8.40 -38.47
C GLN A 403 -3.29 9.49 -39.26
N VAL A 404 -2.61 9.13 -40.34
CA VAL A 404 -1.77 10.05 -41.11
C VAL A 404 -2.28 10.18 -42.53
N LEU A 405 -2.34 11.43 -42.99
CA LEU A 405 -2.56 11.76 -44.40
C LEU A 405 -1.22 11.90 -45.11
N LEU A 406 -0.98 11.11 -46.15
CA LEU A 406 0.19 11.24 -47.01
C LEU A 406 -0.15 12.10 -48.23
N VAL A 407 0.46 13.28 -48.35
CA VAL A 407 0.32 14.14 -49.53
C VAL A 407 1.54 13.96 -50.42
N CYS A 408 1.34 13.39 -51.60
CA CYS A 408 2.42 13.08 -52.52
C CYS A 408 1.96 13.12 -53.98
N ASP A 409 2.59 13.95 -54.79
CA ASP A 409 2.37 14.00 -56.25
C ASP A 409 3.22 13.01 -57.04
N ALA A 410 4.04 12.20 -56.35
CA ALA A 410 4.90 11.22 -57.00
C ALA A 410 4.13 9.96 -57.41
N GLY A 411 4.65 9.23 -58.41
CA GLY A 411 4.05 7.98 -58.86
C GLY A 411 4.04 6.88 -57.79
N ASN A 412 3.19 5.87 -57.97
CA ASN A 412 2.92 4.80 -57.01
C ASN A 412 4.17 4.16 -56.38
N ALA A 413 5.26 4.00 -57.13
CA ALA A 413 6.51 3.44 -56.62
C ALA A 413 7.11 4.25 -55.45
N MET A 414 7.08 5.58 -55.54
CA MET A 414 7.59 6.47 -54.49
C MET A 414 6.68 6.47 -53.26
N VAL A 415 5.36 6.43 -53.47
CA VAL A 415 4.39 6.30 -52.37
C VAL A 415 4.65 5.00 -51.59
N ARG A 416 4.75 3.85 -52.29
CA ARG A 416 5.03 2.56 -51.65
C ARG A 416 6.37 2.56 -50.89
N MET A 417 7.37 3.25 -51.42
CA MET A 417 8.65 3.41 -50.73
C MET A 417 8.50 4.20 -49.42
N ILE A 418 7.82 5.35 -49.45
CA ILE A 418 7.61 6.17 -48.25
C ILE A 418 6.81 5.39 -47.21
N GLU A 419 5.73 4.72 -47.63
CA GLU A 419 4.94 3.84 -46.75
C GLU A 419 5.82 2.75 -46.11
N ALA A 420 6.69 2.09 -46.87
CA ALA A 420 7.60 1.07 -46.34
C ALA A 420 8.62 1.65 -45.34
N VAL A 421 9.14 2.85 -45.59
CA VAL A 421 10.05 3.54 -44.67
C VAL A 421 9.33 3.90 -43.36
N LEU A 422 8.10 4.44 -43.47
CA LEU A 422 7.28 4.81 -42.32
C LEU A 422 6.86 3.58 -41.51
N ALA A 423 6.34 2.53 -42.15
CA ALA A 423 5.94 1.29 -41.49
C ALA A 423 7.12 0.62 -40.77
N ARG A 424 8.34 0.72 -41.32
CA ARG A 424 9.55 0.19 -40.68
C ARG A 424 9.99 1.02 -39.46
N LYS A 425 9.94 2.35 -39.55
CA LYS A 425 10.44 3.25 -38.50
C LYS A 425 9.41 3.49 -37.39
N TYR A 426 8.14 3.56 -37.76
CA TYR A 426 6.98 3.86 -36.91
C TYR A 426 5.82 2.90 -37.23
N PRO A 427 5.92 1.62 -36.84
CA PRO A 427 4.90 0.61 -37.13
C PRO A 427 3.51 0.94 -36.54
N GLN A 428 3.44 1.87 -35.58
CA GLN A 428 2.21 2.33 -34.96
C GLN A 428 1.43 3.39 -35.77
N ILE A 429 1.99 3.95 -36.85
CA ILE A 429 1.27 4.89 -37.71
C ILE A 429 0.36 4.12 -38.66
N GLU A 430 -0.88 4.59 -38.80
CA GLU A 430 -1.76 4.15 -39.88
C GLU A 430 -1.85 5.24 -40.95
N ILE A 431 -1.44 4.92 -42.18
CA ILE A 431 -1.60 5.82 -43.32
C ILE A 431 -3.04 5.66 -43.82
N ALA A 432 -3.93 6.49 -43.30
CA ALA A 432 -5.36 6.43 -43.58
C ALA A 432 -5.65 6.63 -45.07
N ARG A 433 -4.98 7.62 -45.68
CA ARG A 433 -5.18 8.01 -47.08
C ARG A 433 -3.90 8.61 -47.68
N THR A 434 -3.81 8.49 -49.00
CA THR A 434 -2.80 9.19 -49.81
C THR A 434 -3.52 10.10 -50.81
N LEU A 435 -3.13 11.38 -50.85
CA LEU A 435 -3.71 12.39 -51.73
C LEU A 435 -2.65 13.07 -52.60
N THR A 436 -3.08 13.57 -53.75
CA THR A 436 -2.31 14.55 -54.53
C THR A 436 -2.33 15.91 -53.83
N LEU A 437 -1.38 16.78 -54.17
CA LEU A 437 -1.36 18.16 -53.69
C LEU A 437 -2.67 18.88 -54.02
N ARG A 438 -3.17 18.69 -55.25
CA ARG A 438 -4.41 19.29 -55.72
C ARG A 438 -5.61 18.87 -54.87
N ASP A 439 -5.70 17.58 -54.55
CA ASP A 439 -6.80 17.05 -53.74
C ASP A 439 -6.69 17.48 -52.28
N TYR A 440 -5.46 17.65 -51.78
CA TYR A 440 -5.25 18.29 -50.48
C TYR A 440 -5.75 19.73 -50.50
N GLU A 441 -5.30 20.58 -51.42
CA GLU A 441 -5.68 21.99 -51.49
C GLU A 441 -7.19 22.21 -51.64
N ALA A 442 -7.90 21.29 -52.28
CA ALA A 442 -9.36 21.35 -52.45
C ALA A 442 -10.17 21.08 -51.18
N ARG A 443 -9.53 20.65 -50.08
CA ARG A 443 -10.21 20.38 -48.80
C ARG A 443 -10.10 21.56 -47.84
N ASP A 444 -11.12 21.77 -47.03
CA ASP A 444 -11.06 22.82 -46.00
C ASP A 444 -10.50 22.32 -44.66
N SER A 445 -10.69 21.04 -44.31
CA SER A 445 -10.28 20.45 -43.04
C SER A 445 -9.86 18.98 -43.18
N MET A 446 -9.23 18.44 -42.12
CA MET A 446 -8.72 17.08 -42.10
C MET A 446 -9.16 16.30 -40.84
N VAL A 447 -9.50 15.03 -41.04
CA VAL A 447 -9.92 14.13 -39.95
C VAL A 447 -8.71 13.42 -39.35
N GLU A 448 -7.66 13.24 -40.15
CA GLU A 448 -6.38 12.68 -39.77
C GLU A 448 -5.67 13.52 -38.70
N ASP A 449 -4.77 12.88 -37.95
CA ASP A 449 -4.09 13.51 -36.82
C ASP A 449 -2.99 14.48 -37.26
N PHE A 450 -2.32 14.19 -38.37
CA PHE A 450 -1.33 15.05 -39.00
C PHE A 450 -1.07 14.66 -40.45
N VAL A 451 -0.37 15.55 -41.16
CA VAL A 451 -0.08 15.39 -42.59
C VAL A 451 1.42 15.20 -42.80
N ILE A 452 1.80 14.20 -43.58
CA ILE A 452 3.15 14.03 -44.11
C ILE A 452 3.10 14.42 -45.59
N SER A 453 3.95 15.33 -46.01
CA SER A 453 3.96 15.83 -47.39
C SER A 453 5.34 15.73 -48.02
N THR A 454 5.41 15.36 -49.29
CA THR A 454 6.64 15.48 -50.09
C THR A 454 6.78 16.83 -50.78
N ALA A 455 5.72 17.64 -50.76
CA ALA A 455 5.67 18.99 -51.29
C ALA A 455 5.49 20.02 -50.17
N ARG A 456 5.87 21.27 -50.43
CA ARG A 456 5.62 22.37 -49.49
C ARG A 456 4.15 22.75 -49.54
N ILE A 457 3.43 22.51 -48.45
CA ILE A 457 2.00 22.81 -48.32
C ILE A 457 1.73 23.65 -47.06
N GLY A 458 0.64 24.41 -47.08
CA GLY A 458 0.18 25.14 -45.91
C GLY A 458 -0.49 24.22 -44.89
N GLU A 459 -0.28 24.50 -43.62
CA GLU A 459 -1.07 23.92 -42.53
C GLU A 459 -2.50 24.44 -42.61
N LYS A 460 -3.46 23.57 -42.27
CA LYS A 460 -4.87 23.93 -42.10
C LYS A 460 -5.21 23.86 -40.62
N ASP A 461 -5.92 22.84 -40.21
CA ASP A 461 -6.32 22.52 -38.84
C ASP A 461 -5.42 21.47 -38.16
N LYS A 462 -4.47 20.90 -38.91
CA LYS A 462 -3.56 19.83 -38.46
C LYS A 462 -2.10 20.14 -38.81
N PRO A 463 -1.14 19.68 -38.00
CA PRO A 463 0.28 19.92 -38.25
C PRO A 463 0.75 19.21 -39.53
N VAL A 464 1.64 19.86 -40.27
CA VAL A 464 2.20 19.34 -41.52
C VAL A 464 3.71 19.14 -41.36
N ILE A 465 4.20 17.96 -41.72
CA ILE A 465 5.63 17.68 -41.84
C ILE A 465 5.99 17.47 -43.29
N MET A 466 6.91 18.31 -43.79
CA MET A 466 7.51 18.13 -45.10
C MET A 466 8.70 17.18 -45.03
N ILE A 467 8.67 16.11 -45.82
CA ILE A 467 9.75 15.13 -45.96
C ILE A 467 10.30 15.11 -47.39
N ALA A 468 11.57 14.72 -47.52
CA ALA A 468 12.09 14.32 -48.82
C ALA A 468 11.57 12.93 -49.19
N PRO A 469 11.51 12.56 -50.49
CA PRO A 469 11.11 11.21 -50.89
C PRO A 469 12.03 10.11 -50.34
N PHE A 470 13.27 10.47 -50.01
CA PHE A 470 14.18 9.71 -49.17
C PHE A 470 14.39 10.51 -47.88
N PRO A 471 13.55 10.30 -46.84
CA PRO A 471 13.59 11.11 -45.64
C PRO A 471 14.94 11.00 -44.93
N THR A 472 15.46 12.12 -44.44
CA THR A 472 16.63 12.10 -43.55
C THR A 472 16.24 11.64 -42.16
N ASP A 473 17.22 11.21 -41.35
CA ASP A 473 16.97 10.83 -39.95
C ASP A 473 16.33 11.99 -39.16
N TYR A 474 16.76 13.23 -39.41
CA TYR A 474 16.16 14.42 -38.79
C TYR A 474 14.67 14.59 -39.15
N GLN A 475 14.28 14.33 -40.40
CA GLN A 475 12.89 14.39 -40.84
C GLN A 475 12.05 13.26 -40.22
N LEU A 476 12.62 12.06 -40.13
CA LEU A 476 11.99 10.96 -39.41
C LEU A 476 11.80 11.31 -37.93
N GLU A 477 12.80 11.89 -37.26
CA GLU A 477 12.67 12.36 -35.88
C GLU A 477 11.57 13.40 -35.69
N GLN A 478 11.37 14.33 -36.64
CA GLN A 478 10.23 15.26 -36.58
C GLN A 478 8.90 14.52 -36.65
N ILE A 479 8.78 13.49 -37.50
CA ILE A 479 7.61 12.62 -37.51
C ILE A 479 7.46 11.93 -36.15
N GLY A 480 8.55 11.40 -35.59
CA GLY A 480 8.58 10.78 -34.27
C GLY A 480 7.98 11.66 -33.17
N LYS A 481 8.27 12.97 -33.15
CA LYS A 481 7.66 13.89 -32.19
C LYS A 481 6.14 13.92 -32.27
N LEU A 482 5.56 13.87 -33.46
CA LEU A 482 4.11 13.80 -33.62
C LEU A 482 3.59 12.41 -33.31
N VAL A 483 4.30 11.34 -33.65
CA VAL A 483 3.87 9.95 -33.37
C VAL A 483 3.75 9.69 -31.88
N LEU A 484 4.67 10.24 -31.07
CA LEU A 484 4.72 10.02 -29.62
C LEU A 484 3.68 10.82 -28.82
N VAL A 485 2.94 11.74 -29.46
CA VAL A 485 1.83 12.45 -28.80
C VAL A 485 0.73 11.44 -28.45
N ASP A 486 0.33 11.41 -27.19
CA ASP A 486 -0.78 10.59 -26.73
C ASP A 486 -2.09 11.10 -27.31
N ARG A 487 -2.73 10.26 -28.10
CA ARG A 487 -4.03 10.52 -28.73
C ARG A 487 -5.13 9.67 -28.14
N THR A 488 -4.80 8.64 -27.35
CA THR A 488 -5.79 7.80 -26.72
C THR A 488 -6.56 8.63 -25.71
N ARG A 489 -5.90 9.16 -24.68
CA ARG A 489 -6.60 9.82 -23.56
C ARG A 489 -7.48 11.00 -24.03
N PRO A 490 -7.01 11.92 -24.90
CA PRO A 490 -7.85 12.95 -25.49
C PRO A 490 -9.07 12.40 -26.26
N TRP A 491 -8.85 11.37 -27.09
CA TRP A 491 -9.93 10.78 -27.88
C TRP A 491 -10.96 10.05 -27.01
N MET A 492 -10.53 9.41 -25.92
CA MET A 492 -11.42 8.78 -24.95
C MET A 492 -12.34 9.81 -24.27
N LEU A 493 -11.80 10.97 -23.91
CA LEU A 493 -12.60 12.11 -23.41
C LEU A 493 -13.60 12.61 -24.46
N ASP A 494 -13.22 12.62 -25.75
CA ASP A 494 -14.13 13.02 -26.83
C ASP A 494 -15.22 11.99 -27.11
N LYS A 495 -14.91 10.70 -27.00
CA LYS A 495 -15.81 9.59 -27.36
C LYS A 495 -16.82 9.27 -26.26
N TYR A 496 -16.40 9.22 -25.00
CA TYR A 496 -17.21 8.65 -23.92
C TYR A 496 -17.74 9.66 -22.90
N PHE A 497 -17.30 10.93 -22.97
CA PHE A 497 -17.79 12.01 -22.11
C PHE A 497 -18.58 13.00 -22.95
N ASP A 498 -19.80 13.30 -22.50
CA ASP A 498 -20.70 14.22 -23.21
C ASP A 498 -21.51 15.10 -22.25
N ALA A 499 -22.11 16.14 -22.82
CA ALA A 499 -22.85 17.13 -22.05
C ALA A 499 -24.20 16.61 -21.51
N SER A 500 -24.82 15.60 -22.13
CA SER A 500 -26.06 14.97 -21.65
C SER A 500 -25.82 14.15 -20.39
N HIS A 501 -24.63 13.55 -20.27
CA HIS A 501 -24.19 12.76 -19.12
C HIS A 501 -23.24 13.54 -18.21
N PHE A 502 -23.49 14.85 -18.07
CA PHE A 502 -22.77 15.73 -17.14
C PHE A 502 -23.74 16.42 -16.18
N ARG A 503 -23.43 16.41 -14.88
CA ARG A 503 -24.25 17.07 -13.86
C ARG A 503 -23.41 17.73 -12.78
N ILE A 504 -23.87 18.87 -12.29
CA ILE A 504 -23.39 19.47 -11.05
C ILE A 504 -24.50 19.30 -10.02
N VAL A 505 -24.18 18.70 -8.87
CA VAL A 505 -25.12 18.54 -7.76
C VAL A 505 -25.09 19.79 -6.91
N GLU A 506 -26.23 20.49 -6.87
CA GLU A 506 -26.45 21.62 -5.96
C GLU A 506 -27.22 21.13 -4.73
N GLY A 507 -26.57 21.13 -3.56
CA GLY A 507 -27.17 20.73 -2.29
C GLY A 507 -26.82 19.30 -1.84
N GLU A 508 -27.44 18.87 -0.74
CA GLU A 508 -27.20 17.55 -0.15
C GLU A 508 -27.94 16.46 -0.93
N ILE A 509 -27.19 15.47 -1.42
CA ILE A 509 -27.71 14.21 -1.97
C ILE A 509 -26.95 13.06 -1.33
N ASN A 510 -27.65 11.94 -1.09
CA ASN A 510 -26.98 10.71 -0.67
C ASN A 510 -26.62 9.83 -1.88
N GLN A 511 -25.63 8.95 -1.69
CA GLN A 511 -25.09 8.05 -2.72
C GLN A 511 -26.18 7.21 -3.41
N GLN A 512 -27.11 6.63 -2.65
CA GLN A 512 -28.19 5.79 -3.21
C GLN A 512 -29.12 6.57 -4.14
N THR A 513 -29.49 7.79 -3.74
CA THR A 513 -30.33 8.67 -4.56
C THR A 513 -29.59 9.11 -5.82
N LEU A 514 -28.28 9.37 -5.71
CA LEU A 514 -27.44 9.68 -6.86
C LEU A 514 -27.44 8.51 -7.85
N PHE A 515 -27.08 7.29 -7.42
CA PHE A 515 -27.02 6.11 -8.29
C PHE A 515 -28.33 5.86 -9.00
N LYS A 516 -29.45 5.88 -8.26
CA LYS A 516 -30.77 5.71 -8.86
C LYS A 516 -31.03 6.76 -9.93
N THR A 517 -30.79 8.02 -9.63
CA THR A 517 -31.04 9.12 -10.59
C THR A 517 -30.22 8.98 -11.88
N LEU A 518 -28.95 8.62 -11.77
CA LEU A 518 -28.08 8.45 -12.94
C LEU A 518 -28.45 7.19 -13.75
N CYS A 519 -28.71 6.07 -13.07
CA CYS A 519 -29.05 4.81 -13.73
C CYS A 519 -30.44 4.85 -14.37
N ASP A 520 -31.42 5.50 -13.75
CA ASP A 520 -32.76 5.69 -14.32
C ASP A 520 -32.68 6.47 -15.64
N GLN A 521 -31.89 7.55 -15.69
CA GLN A 521 -31.66 8.31 -16.92
C GLN A 521 -30.98 7.44 -18.00
N LEU A 522 -29.89 6.72 -17.66
CA LEU A 522 -29.22 5.82 -18.60
C LEU A 522 -30.16 4.71 -19.12
N HIS A 523 -31.09 4.26 -18.29
CA HIS A 523 -32.09 3.27 -18.66
C HIS A 523 -33.13 3.84 -19.63
N GLU A 524 -33.68 5.02 -19.34
CA GLU A 524 -34.61 5.73 -20.22
C GLU A 524 -34.01 6.03 -21.60
N GLU A 525 -32.72 6.36 -21.64
CA GLU A 525 -31.96 6.60 -22.88
C GLU A 525 -31.53 5.31 -23.60
N GLY A 526 -31.75 4.14 -22.98
CA GLY A 526 -31.45 2.83 -23.55
C GLY A 526 -29.96 2.44 -23.55
N PHE A 527 -29.14 3.08 -22.72
CA PHE A 527 -27.74 2.70 -22.51
C PHE A 527 -27.60 1.44 -21.65
N VAL A 528 -28.53 1.22 -20.72
CA VAL A 528 -28.49 0.11 -19.76
C VAL A 528 -29.86 -0.54 -19.57
N ASP A 529 -29.89 -1.75 -19.03
CA ASP A 529 -31.11 -2.45 -18.60
C ASP A 529 -31.42 -2.23 -17.11
N ALA A 530 -32.61 -2.61 -16.67
CA ALA A 530 -33.08 -2.40 -15.29
C ALA A 530 -32.18 -3.04 -14.21
N ALA A 531 -31.44 -4.11 -14.57
CA ALA A 531 -30.51 -4.79 -13.66
C ALA A 531 -29.21 -4.01 -13.39
N PHE A 532 -28.95 -2.93 -14.13
CA PHE A 532 -27.69 -2.18 -14.02
C PHE A 532 -27.54 -1.48 -12.66
N LEU A 533 -28.60 -0.83 -12.17
CA LEU A 533 -28.59 -0.14 -10.88
C LEU A 533 -28.27 -1.11 -9.73
N ASP A 534 -28.95 -2.26 -9.70
CA ASP A 534 -28.73 -3.29 -8.67
C ASP A 534 -27.28 -3.78 -8.69
N SER A 535 -26.70 -3.95 -9.89
CA SER A 535 -25.31 -4.36 -10.06
C SER A 535 -24.29 -3.30 -9.62
N VAL A 536 -24.58 -2.00 -9.83
CA VAL A 536 -23.74 -0.89 -9.31
C VAL A 536 -23.79 -0.86 -7.79
N ILE A 537 -24.97 -1.02 -7.19
CA ILE A 537 -25.13 -1.05 -5.73
C ILE A 537 -24.42 -2.27 -5.14
N GLU A 538 -24.55 -3.45 -5.76
CA GLU A 538 -23.85 -4.67 -5.35
C GLU A 538 -22.32 -4.47 -5.43
N ARG A 539 -21.81 -3.85 -6.50
CA ARG A 539 -20.38 -3.53 -6.64
C ARG A 539 -19.87 -2.62 -5.53
N GLU A 540 -20.60 -1.54 -5.24
CA GLU A 540 -20.22 -0.56 -4.21
C GLU A 540 -20.22 -1.19 -2.81
N ALA A 541 -21.15 -2.10 -2.54
CA ALA A 541 -21.26 -2.77 -1.24
C ALA A 541 -20.10 -3.74 -0.94
N ILE A 542 -19.36 -4.20 -1.96
CA ILE A 542 -18.20 -5.08 -1.78
C ILE A 542 -17.02 -4.30 -1.18
N VAL A 543 -16.58 -3.26 -1.88
CA VAL A 543 -15.56 -2.29 -1.46
C VAL A 543 -15.88 -0.99 -2.17
N SER A 544 -15.70 0.13 -1.46
CA SER A 544 -15.87 1.48 -1.98
C SER A 544 -15.20 1.68 -3.34
N THR A 545 -15.90 2.29 -4.29
CA THR A 545 -15.34 2.68 -5.60
C THR A 545 -14.61 4.03 -5.57
N LEU A 546 -14.41 4.58 -4.38
CA LEU A 546 -13.59 5.76 -4.18
C LEU A 546 -12.09 5.38 -4.31
N LEU A 547 -11.42 5.97 -5.30
CA LEU A 547 -10.02 5.67 -5.61
C LEU A 547 -9.02 6.51 -4.82
N GLY A 548 -9.46 7.66 -4.29
CA GLY A 548 -8.64 8.61 -3.54
C GLY A 548 -8.90 10.06 -3.96
N ASP A 549 -8.40 11.00 -3.17
CA ASP A 549 -8.53 12.46 -3.41
C ASP A 549 -9.97 12.93 -3.72
N GLY A 550 -10.99 12.23 -3.20
CA GLY A 550 -12.41 12.53 -3.44
C GLY A 550 -12.92 12.20 -4.85
N ILE A 551 -12.22 11.34 -5.61
CA ILE A 551 -12.67 10.83 -6.91
C ILE A 551 -13.26 9.42 -6.75
N ALA A 552 -14.49 9.21 -7.24
CA ALA A 552 -15.17 7.91 -7.21
C ALA A 552 -15.51 7.41 -8.62
N LEU A 553 -15.38 6.09 -8.84
CA LEU A 553 -15.62 5.40 -10.10
C LEU A 553 -16.69 4.28 -9.99
N PRO A 554 -17.94 4.62 -9.66
CA PRO A 554 -18.99 3.61 -9.58
C PRO A 554 -19.21 2.92 -10.93
N HIS A 555 -19.37 1.61 -10.92
CA HIS A 555 -19.59 0.79 -12.11
C HIS A 555 -20.30 -0.52 -11.73
N ALA A 556 -20.93 -1.17 -12.70
CA ALA A 556 -21.61 -2.45 -12.48
C ALA A 556 -20.61 -3.62 -12.34
N LEU A 557 -21.01 -4.69 -11.65
CA LEU A 557 -20.35 -5.99 -11.78
C LEU A 557 -20.58 -6.53 -13.20
N GLY A 558 -19.47 -6.68 -13.94
CA GLY A 558 -19.47 -7.14 -15.33
C GLY A 558 -19.94 -6.10 -16.36
N LEU A 559 -19.94 -6.51 -17.63
CA LEU A 559 -20.21 -5.64 -18.78
C LEU A 559 -21.72 -5.60 -19.13
N LEU A 560 -22.53 -4.98 -18.27
CA LEU A 560 -24.00 -4.95 -18.39
C LEU A 560 -24.58 -3.82 -19.26
N ALA A 561 -23.75 -2.90 -19.78
CA ALA A 561 -24.26 -1.81 -20.62
C ALA A 561 -24.43 -2.23 -22.08
N LYS A 562 -25.41 -1.63 -22.76
CA LYS A 562 -25.62 -1.77 -24.21
C LYS A 562 -24.71 -0.84 -25.00
N LYS A 563 -24.37 0.32 -24.42
CA LYS A 563 -23.49 1.34 -25.00
C LYS A 563 -22.53 1.85 -23.92
N THR A 564 -21.31 2.16 -24.32
CA THR A 564 -20.32 2.69 -23.37
C THR A 564 -20.52 4.19 -23.17
N VAL A 565 -20.57 4.64 -21.91
CA VAL A 565 -20.67 6.06 -21.55
C VAL A 565 -20.10 6.31 -20.14
N VAL A 566 -19.55 7.51 -19.92
CA VAL A 566 -19.14 7.99 -18.60
C VAL A 566 -20.07 9.10 -18.13
N TYR A 567 -20.88 8.83 -17.11
CA TYR A 567 -21.69 9.86 -16.47
C TYR A 567 -20.84 10.61 -15.45
N THR A 568 -20.54 11.88 -15.75
CA THR A 568 -19.73 12.76 -14.90
C THR A 568 -20.60 13.58 -13.95
N VAL A 569 -20.28 13.54 -12.66
CA VAL A 569 -20.95 14.32 -11.62
C VAL A 569 -19.93 15.11 -10.82
N LEU A 570 -20.16 16.42 -10.69
CA LEU A 570 -19.42 17.30 -9.79
C LEU A 570 -20.29 17.60 -8.56
N ALA A 571 -19.75 17.37 -7.37
CA ALA A 571 -20.39 17.64 -6.09
C ALA A 571 -19.52 18.57 -5.23
N PRO A 572 -19.61 19.89 -5.42
CA PRO A 572 -18.80 20.86 -4.67
C PRO A 572 -18.96 20.78 -3.15
N GLN A 573 -20.13 20.40 -2.66
CA GLN A 573 -20.40 20.22 -1.22
C GLN A 573 -19.97 18.84 -0.70
N GLY A 574 -19.56 17.93 -1.58
CA GLY A 574 -19.23 16.55 -1.26
C GLY A 574 -20.45 15.66 -1.07
N ILE A 575 -20.29 14.37 -1.34
CA ILE A 575 -21.27 13.32 -1.08
C ILE A 575 -20.59 12.31 -0.15
N ALA A 576 -21.25 11.98 0.96
CA ALA A 576 -20.76 10.94 1.86
C ALA A 576 -20.65 9.60 1.10
N TRP A 577 -19.47 8.97 1.19
CA TRP A 577 -19.10 7.79 0.43
C TRP A 577 -18.40 6.79 1.37
N GLY A 578 -19.19 6.12 2.20
CA GLY A 578 -18.66 5.36 3.34
C GLY A 578 -18.11 6.32 4.41
N ASP A 579 -16.87 6.09 4.84
CA ASP A 579 -16.16 6.93 5.82
C ASP A 579 -15.49 8.16 5.19
N GLU A 580 -15.52 8.27 3.85
CA GLU A 580 -14.90 9.34 3.09
C GLU A 580 -15.94 10.20 2.34
N THR A 581 -15.47 11.19 1.58
CA THR A 581 -16.32 12.13 0.83
C THR A 581 -15.89 12.20 -0.63
N ALA A 582 -16.83 11.94 -1.54
CA ALA A 582 -16.63 12.07 -2.98
C ALA A 582 -17.06 13.45 -3.49
N HIS A 583 -16.21 14.07 -4.31
CA HIS A 583 -16.44 15.37 -4.94
C HIS A 583 -16.57 15.28 -6.46
N VAL A 584 -15.92 14.31 -7.08
CA VAL A 584 -15.99 14.06 -8.53
C VAL A 584 -16.30 12.59 -8.73
N ILE A 585 -17.43 12.30 -9.38
CA ILE A 585 -17.92 10.93 -9.57
C ILE A 585 -18.03 10.66 -11.06
N PHE A 586 -17.48 9.53 -11.50
CA PHE A 586 -17.59 9.06 -12.88
C PHE A 586 -18.28 7.69 -12.89
N LEU A 587 -19.59 7.68 -13.12
CA LEU A 587 -20.33 6.43 -13.26
C LEU A 587 -20.05 5.84 -14.64
N LEU A 588 -19.43 4.65 -14.66
CA LEU A 588 -19.06 3.95 -15.88
C LEU A 588 -20.13 2.93 -16.25
N ALA A 589 -20.72 3.11 -17.43
CA ALA A 589 -21.49 2.07 -18.10
C ALA A 589 -20.65 1.59 -19.28
N ILE A 590 -20.12 0.37 -19.22
CA ILE A 590 -19.22 -0.17 -20.26
C ILE A 590 -19.91 -1.31 -21.01
N SER A 591 -19.94 -1.20 -22.34
CA SER A 591 -20.52 -2.21 -23.21
C SER A 591 -19.53 -3.31 -23.56
N LYS A 592 -20.05 -4.52 -23.78
CA LYS A 592 -19.24 -5.67 -24.20
C LYS A 592 -18.57 -5.49 -25.56
N SER A 593 -19.11 -4.66 -26.45
CA SER A 593 -18.53 -4.43 -27.79
C SER A 593 -17.32 -3.49 -27.78
N GLU A 594 -17.23 -2.60 -26.80
CA GLU A 594 -16.20 -1.55 -26.76
C GLU A 594 -15.29 -1.67 -25.52
N TYR A 595 -15.37 -2.77 -24.76
CA TYR A 595 -14.71 -2.87 -23.46
C TYR A 595 -13.18 -2.71 -23.55
N GLU A 596 -12.51 -3.30 -24.54
CA GLU A 596 -11.05 -3.18 -24.69
C GLU A 596 -10.62 -1.73 -24.88
N GLU A 597 -11.36 -0.96 -25.68
CA GLU A 597 -11.12 0.47 -25.85
C GLU A 597 -11.48 1.23 -24.57
N ALA A 598 -12.64 0.94 -23.98
CA ALA A 598 -13.16 1.56 -22.76
C ALA A 598 -12.27 1.36 -21.53
N MET A 599 -11.41 0.34 -21.52
CA MET A 599 -10.45 0.17 -20.43
C MET A 599 -9.46 1.31 -20.34
N ALA A 600 -9.12 1.99 -21.44
CA ALA A 600 -8.26 3.17 -21.41
C ALA A 600 -8.90 4.37 -20.67
N ILE A 601 -10.19 4.30 -20.30
CA ILE A 601 -10.81 5.30 -19.42
C ILE A 601 -10.17 5.24 -18.02
N TYR A 602 -9.76 4.06 -17.53
CA TYR A 602 -9.09 3.95 -16.24
C TYR A 602 -7.78 4.76 -16.19
N ASP A 603 -7.01 4.81 -17.29
CA ASP A 603 -5.78 5.60 -17.38
C ASP A 603 -6.04 7.12 -17.26
N ILE A 604 -7.21 7.59 -17.73
CA ILE A 604 -7.62 8.99 -17.56
C ILE A 604 -7.78 9.30 -16.07
N PHE A 605 -8.44 8.41 -15.32
CA PHE A 605 -8.68 8.62 -13.89
C PHE A 605 -7.39 8.51 -13.07
N VAL A 606 -6.51 7.56 -13.41
CA VAL A 606 -5.16 7.48 -12.82
C VAL A 606 -4.39 8.78 -13.09
N THR A 607 -4.51 9.36 -14.29
CA THR A 607 -3.92 10.67 -14.61
C THR A 607 -4.49 11.77 -13.71
N PHE A 608 -5.82 11.79 -13.48
CA PHE A 608 -6.44 12.78 -12.61
C PHE A 608 -5.97 12.68 -11.15
N LEU A 609 -5.79 11.46 -10.63
CA LEU A 609 -5.25 11.24 -9.28
C LEU A 609 -3.79 11.72 -9.21
N ARG A 610 -2.96 11.34 -10.18
CA ARG A 610 -1.54 11.73 -10.23
C ARG A 610 -1.36 13.25 -10.29
N GLU A 611 -2.17 13.93 -11.10
CA GLU A 611 -2.18 15.39 -11.25
C GLU A 611 -2.91 16.12 -10.11
N ARG A 612 -3.47 15.40 -9.12
CA ARG A 612 -4.32 15.95 -8.05
C ARG A 612 -5.40 16.88 -8.61
N ALA A 613 -6.03 16.44 -9.70
CA ALA A 613 -6.90 17.27 -10.52
C ALA A 613 -8.27 17.54 -9.88
N MET A 614 -8.64 16.83 -8.81
CA MET A 614 -9.98 16.90 -8.20
C MET A 614 -10.44 18.34 -7.97
N THR A 615 -9.64 19.17 -7.29
CA THR A 615 -10.05 20.56 -6.97
C THR A 615 -10.32 21.39 -8.23
N ARG A 616 -9.53 21.19 -9.29
CA ARG A 616 -9.71 21.90 -10.57
C ARG A 616 -10.95 21.40 -11.32
N LEU A 617 -11.17 20.09 -11.33
CA LEU A 617 -12.34 19.47 -11.95
C LEU A 617 -13.63 19.89 -11.23
N CYS A 618 -13.64 19.84 -9.90
CA CYS A 618 -14.80 20.18 -9.07
C CYS A 618 -15.18 21.68 -9.13
N ALA A 619 -14.22 22.55 -9.43
CA ALA A 619 -14.47 23.99 -9.61
C ALA A 619 -15.14 24.37 -10.94
N CYS A 620 -15.33 23.41 -11.86
CA CYS A 620 -15.93 23.67 -13.17
C CYS A 620 -17.44 23.91 -13.05
N GLN A 621 -17.96 24.85 -13.84
CA GLN A 621 -19.37 25.27 -13.80
C GLN A 621 -20.23 24.69 -14.93
N ASN A 622 -19.61 24.02 -15.90
CA ASN A 622 -20.29 23.37 -17.01
C ASN A 622 -19.38 22.33 -17.68
N PHE A 623 -19.97 21.53 -18.56
CA PHE A 623 -19.27 20.47 -19.30
C PHE A 623 -18.09 21.00 -20.12
N THR A 624 -18.23 22.17 -20.76
CA THR A 624 -17.15 22.75 -21.58
C THR A 624 -15.92 23.07 -20.73
N GLN A 625 -16.11 23.70 -19.57
CA GLN A 625 -15.01 23.98 -18.63
C GLN A 625 -14.40 22.68 -18.09
N PHE A 626 -15.23 21.71 -17.69
CA PHE A 626 -14.77 20.40 -17.25
C PHE A 626 -13.90 19.73 -18.32
N LYS A 627 -14.39 19.69 -19.57
CA LYS A 627 -13.68 19.07 -20.69
C LYS A 627 -12.36 19.76 -20.98
N THR A 628 -12.28 21.09 -20.91
CA THR A 628 -11.01 21.82 -21.04
C THR A 628 -10.01 21.42 -19.96
N VAL A 629 -10.42 21.40 -18.69
CA VAL A 629 -9.54 21.02 -17.57
C VAL A 629 -9.09 19.55 -17.69
N ALA A 630 -10.02 18.64 -18.02
CA ALA A 630 -9.73 17.23 -18.24
C ALA A 630 -8.72 17.03 -19.38
N MET A 631 -8.91 17.72 -20.51
CA MET A 631 -7.99 17.70 -21.65
C MET A 631 -6.60 18.23 -21.28
N GLU A 632 -6.51 19.31 -20.51
CA GLU A 632 -5.22 19.83 -20.00
C GLU A 632 -4.49 18.80 -19.13
N CYS A 633 -5.21 18.08 -18.27
CA CYS A 633 -4.62 17.05 -17.42
C CYS A 633 -4.06 15.88 -18.23
N VAL A 634 -4.77 15.41 -19.26
CA VAL A 634 -4.32 14.26 -20.06
C VAL A 634 -3.30 14.61 -21.15
N SER A 635 -3.20 15.89 -21.52
CA SER A 635 -2.27 16.37 -22.56
C SER A 635 -0.92 16.82 -22.01
N ARG A 636 -0.77 16.98 -20.69
CA ARG A 636 0.52 17.28 -20.06
C ARG A 636 1.36 16.01 -20.02
N PHE A 637 2.53 16.09 -20.65
CA PHE A 637 3.57 15.07 -20.63
C PHE A 637 4.63 15.38 -19.58
#